data_AF-A0AAU5K7A4-F1
#
_entry.id   AF-A0AAU5K7A4-F1
#
_cell.length_a   1.000
_cell.length_b   1.000
_cell.length_c   1.000
_cell.angle_alpha   90.00
_cell.angle_beta   90.00
_cell.angle_gamma   90.00
#
_symmetry.space_group_name_H-M   'P 1'
#
loop_
_entity.id
_entity.type
_entity.pdbx_description
1 polymer ?
#
loop_
_entity_poly.entity_id
_entity_poly.type
_entity_poly.pdbx_seq_one_letter_code
_entity_poly.pdbx_strand_id
1 'polypeptide(L)'
;MPKRPAAAPRLTAPQPTTRRSAPPGPARRLRWPALLVAVATAGGAGLAGPARAAGDAGDPAAPGGLARQFAAAATEFGVPQSVLLALAYQESRWESHRGQPSTTGNYGVFGLTDVDVAAENAARATGNAAAGTAPVGAVLGDTARGQSGRGEDRPGGDRPGHPQARPAAPARPPVTDSPALHTLDAAAALIHRPAAQLRADTAQNIRGGAALLARYQQAGGGSTHSTDPGRWYGAVARYGEGGLTGQDATAGRVFADRVFATVRAGAARTTSEGQRITLPARPDLAVDRPSAATPRDAAEQVECPSDLGCDYTPAAYALTDPKDPTSYGNYNPANRPADGQAIRYIVIHDTESDYAGAIASFQNPNEQATAHYLVRSSDGHVTQLVHTKDIAWHAGNKTINMHSVGIEHEGFALPDDRPTWYSEQLYQSSAKLVRYLAARFGVPLDREHIIGHDDVPGPTQADIAGMHWDPGTFWDWAHYLELLGAPIPPGTDAPPQPGDTVTIAPAFDSTNEPPVSGVAARPENFVYLRTGPSTDSPLINNGGTRADDWSDKAVTGATYAVADEQGDWTSIWYDGQKCWFANPGGHAARTNRRAAPKLSPYASVFDELADWAALVGPATPADATDSDEASAGPVLLTPRSGLASIPVYGRAYPEAAAYAPYPAIKAPAVVPVSATIAAGQEYLAAESTPQPGQYFYDENINGDAPNDRTLVVGKDTYYPIRFNHRLAFLNSADVRVVR
;
A
#
# COMPACT_ATOMS: atom_id res chain seq x y z
N MET A 1 54.49 20.95 -29.76
CA MET A 1 54.74 22.40 -30.03
C MET A 1 53.85 22.83 -31.18
N PRO A 2 53.56 24.14 -31.38
CA PRO A 2 53.85 25.35 -30.58
C PRO A 2 52.59 25.87 -29.83
N LYS A 3 52.55 26.93 -28.99
CA LYS A 3 53.52 27.70 -28.16
C LYS A 3 52.72 28.48 -27.06
N ARG A 4 53.35 28.82 -25.92
CA ARG A 4 52.85 29.78 -24.88
C ARG A 4 53.31 31.23 -25.18
N PRO A 5 52.69 32.28 -24.59
CA PRO A 5 53.03 32.88 -23.25
C PRO A 5 51.80 32.98 -22.31
N ALA A 6 51.78 33.31 -20.99
CA ALA A 6 52.63 34.03 -20.00
C ALA A 6 52.50 35.59 -19.96
N ALA A 7 52.55 36.34 -18.83
CA ALA A 7 52.26 36.09 -17.39
C ALA A 7 52.32 37.41 -16.54
N ALA A 8 51.47 37.57 -15.50
CA ALA A 8 51.59 38.55 -14.36
C ALA A 8 51.51 40.08 -14.72
N PRO A 9 51.54 41.08 -13.78
CA PRO A 9 51.74 41.06 -12.31
C PRO A 9 50.81 41.98 -11.44
N ARG A 10 51.24 42.22 -10.17
CA ARG A 10 50.62 42.90 -9.01
C ARG A 10 50.34 44.42 -9.15
N LEU A 11 49.45 44.99 -8.30
CA LEU A 11 49.78 45.98 -7.22
C LEU A 11 48.55 46.41 -6.35
N THR A 12 48.73 47.35 -5.39
CA THR A 12 47.88 47.55 -4.19
C THR A 12 47.49 49.01 -3.85
N ALA A 13 46.25 49.23 -3.33
CA ALA A 13 45.80 50.35 -2.46
C ALA A 13 45.76 51.78 -3.09
N PRO A 14 44.96 52.78 -2.61
CA PRO A 14 44.54 53.04 -1.22
C PRO A 14 43.09 53.57 -0.95
N GLN A 15 42.83 53.91 0.33
CA GLN A 15 41.71 54.68 0.91
C GLN A 15 42.10 56.20 1.08
N PRO A 16 41.36 57.15 1.74
CA PRO A 16 40.23 57.03 2.71
C PRO A 16 39.10 58.12 2.70
N THR A 17 38.16 57.96 3.66
CA THR A 17 37.48 58.94 4.59
C THR A 17 35.96 58.71 4.72
N THR A 18 35.20 59.14 5.75
CA THR A 18 35.43 59.81 7.06
C THR A 18 35.05 58.84 8.23
N ARG A 19 34.72 59.08 9.54
CA ARG A 19 34.49 60.18 10.53
C ARG A 19 33.14 60.93 10.44
N ARG A 20 32.40 61.33 11.50
CA ARG A 20 32.50 61.47 12.99
C ARG A 20 31.18 60.93 13.64
N SER A 21 30.93 60.77 14.96
CA SER A 21 31.71 60.66 16.22
C SER A 21 30.79 60.13 17.37
N ALA A 22 31.17 60.25 18.65
CA ALA A 22 30.44 59.80 19.87
C ALA A 22 30.45 60.95 20.95
N PRO A 23 30.29 60.81 22.31
CA PRO A 23 30.26 59.67 23.28
C PRO A 23 29.14 59.82 24.37
N PRO A 24 29.20 59.42 25.68
CA PRO A 24 30.07 58.49 26.47
C PRO A 24 29.32 57.46 27.37
N GLY A 25 30.05 56.67 28.19
CA GLY A 25 29.52 55.75 29.23
C GLY A 25 30.09 56.02 30.65
N PRO A 26 29.74 55.23 31.69
CA PRO A 26 30.75 54.36 32.39
C PRO A 26 30.15 53.10 33.08
N ALA A 27 30.83 52.05 33.58
CA ALA A 27 32.17 51.43 33.55
C ALA A 27 32.25 50.35 34.68
N ARG A 28 33.33 49.52 34.73
CA ARG A 28 33.71 48.50 35.77
C ARG A 28 33.05 47.11 35.57
N ARG A 29 33.52 45.93 36.03
CA ARG A 29 34.69 45.33 36.79
C ARG A 29 34.63 43.78 36.51
N LEU A 30 35.59 42.84 36.73
CA LEU A 30 37.04 42.79 37.08
C LEU A 30 37.61 41.33 36.91
N ARG A 31 38.82 41.16 36.36
CA ARG A 31 39.88 40.07 36.53
C ARG A 31 39.48 38.57 36.63
N TRP A 32 39.90 37.63 35.76
CA TRP A 32 41.27 37.09 35.43
C TRP A 32 42.09 36.61 36.67
N PRO A 33 42.90 35.51 36.62
CA PRO A 33 43.84 35.16 35.52
C PRO A 33 43.96 33.64 35.20
N ALA A 34 45.09 33.21 34.58
CA ALA A 34 45.30 31.89 33.99
C ALA A 34 46.74 31.32 34.16
N LEU A 35 46.91 30.05 33.79
CA LEU A 35 48.13 29.33 33.37
C LEU A 35 49.19 28.93 34.43
N LEU A 36 49.59 27.65 34.40
CA LEU A 36 50.98 27.20 34.56
C LEU A 36 51.18 25.78 34.00
N VAL A 37 52.41 25.43 33.63
CA VAL A 37 52.83 24.10 33.12
C VAL A 37 53.88 23.51 34.06
N ALA A 38 53.80 22.21 34.32
CA ALA A 38 54.86 21.46 35.01
C ALA A 38 55.00 20.05 34.43
N VAL A 39 56.24 19.58 34.29
CA VAL A 39 56.59 18.19 33.92
C VAL A 39 57.30 17.56 35.12
N ALA A 40 56.91 16.33 35.48
CA ALA A 40 57.60 15.53 36.49
C ALA A 40 57.52 14.04 36.14
N THR A 41 58.63 13.32 36.29
CA THR A 41 58.76 11.89 35.94
C THR A 41 59.37 11.09 37.09
N ALA A 42 58.50 10.44 37.87
CA ALA A 42 58.76 9.33 38.78
C ALA A 42 57.38 8.72 39.13
N GLY A 43 57.20 7.42 39.39
CA GLY A 43 58.20 6.38 39.64
C GLY A 43 57.78 5.58 40.87
N GLY A 44 56.80 4.69 40.74
CA GLY A 44 56.21 3.92 41.84
C GLY A 44 55.43 2.72 41.31
N ALA A 45 55.47 1.60 42.02
CA ALA A 45 55.07 0.30 41.49
C ALA A 45 53.74 -0.24 42.05
N GLY A 46 52.94 -0.83 41.17
CA GLY A 46 52.17 -2.07 41.41
C GLY A 46 51.09 -2.08 42.48
N LEU A 47 49.84 -2.26 42.03
CA LEU A 47 48.93 -3.30 42.56
C LEU A 47 47.87 -3.62 41.50
N ALA A 48 47.68 -4.90 41.19
CA ALA A 48 46.76 -5.33 40.14
C ALA A 48 45.34 -5.53 40.69
N GLY A 49 44.39 -4.68 40.28
CA GLY A 49 42.97 -4.98 40.36
C GLY A 49 42.52 -5.81 39.15
N PRO A 50 41.52 -6.71 39.28
CA PRO A 50 41.04 -7.49 38.15
C PRO A 50 40.35 -6.58 37.14
N ALA A 51 40.92 -6.49 35.93
CA ALA A 51 40.25 -5.86 34.80
C ALA A 51 39.01 -6.70 34.44
N ARG A 52 37.84 -6.26 34.90
CA ARG A 52 36.55 -6.85 34.52
C ARG A 52 36.39 -6.66 33.02
N ALA A 53 36.45 -7.75 32.27
CA ALA A 53 36.37 -7.70 30.82
C ALA A 53 35.05 -7.06 30.38
N ALA A 54 35.14 -5.83 29.87
CA ALA A 54 34.11 -5.29 29.00
C ALA A 54 34.24 -6.06 27.67
N GLY A 55 33.41 -7.09 27.51
CA GLY A 55 33.30 -7.78 26.22
C GLY A 55 32.83 -6.80 25.14
N ASP A 56 33.30 -7.00 23.91
CA ASP A 56 33.03 -6.07 22.81
C ASP A 56 31.54 -5.79 22.62
N ALA A 57 31.11 -4.60 23.05
CA ALA A 57 29.94 -3.93 22.51
C ALA A 57 30.28 -3.43 21.09
N GLY A 58 30.55 -4.38 20.19
CA GLY A 58 30.87 -4.10 18.80
C GLY A 58 29.72 -3.35 18.13
N ASP A 59 30.08 -2.35 17.34
CA ASP A 59 29.18 -1.35 16.74
C ASP A 59 27.82 -1.95 16.30
N PRO A 60 26.68 -1.45 16.81
CA PRO A 60 25.36 -1.93 16.42
C PRO A 60 25.05 -1.70 14.93
N ALA A 61 25.69 -0.71 14.29
CA ALA A 61 25.57 -0.47 12.86
C ALA A 61 26.44 -1.43 12.01
N ALA A 62 27.43 -2.11 12.60
CA ALA A 62 28.25 -3.07 11.87
C ALA A 62 27.43 -4.28 11.39
N PRO A 63 27.81 -4.93 10.27
CA PRO A 63 27.11 -6.10 9.75
C PRO A 63 26.85 -7.19 10.81
N GLY A 64 25.60 -7.65 10.86
CA GLY A 64 25.13 -8.65 11.83
C GLY A 64 24.99 -8.14 13.27
N GLY A 65 25.05 -6.83 13.51
CA GLY A 65 24.83 -6.21 14.83
C GLY A 65 23.47 -6.61 15.42
N LEU A 66 22.42 -6.44 14.62
CA LEU A 66 21.05 -6.81 14.98
C LEU A 66 20.91 -8.32 15.26
N ALA A 67 21.57 -9.19 14.48
CA ALA A 67 21.58 -10.64 14.74
C ALA A 67 22.24 -11.02 16.08
N ARG A 68 23.30 -10.28 16.49
CA ARG A 68 23.95 -10.46 17.80
C ARG A 68 23.03 -10.00 18.94
N GLN A 69 22.23 -8.95 18.75
CA GLN A 69 21.26 -8.48 19.75
C GLN A 69 20.16 -9.53 20.01
N PHE A 70 19.61 -10.15 18.97
CA PHE A 70 18.65 -11.26 19.11
C PHE A 70 19.24 -12.46 19.87
N ALA A 71 20.50 -12.84 19.60
CA ALA A 71 21.17 -13.93 20.32
C ALA A 71 21.43 -13.60 21.81
N ALA A 72 21.78 -12.35 22.11
CA ALA A 72 21.97 -11.87 23.48
C ALA A 72 20.67 -11.90 24.28
N ALA A 73 19.57 -11.37 23.74
CA ALA A 73 18.26 -11.37 24.42
C ALA A 73 17.65 -12.78 24.56
N ALA A 74 17.85 -13.65 23.57
CA ALA A 74 17.50 -15.07 23.68
C ALA A 74 18.18 -15.73 24.89
N THR A 75 19.47 -15.44 25.08
CA THR A 75 20.26 -15.94 26.21
C THR A 75 19.84 -15.31 27.54
N GLU A 76 19.53 -14.02 27.56
CA GLU A 76 19.15 -13.26 28.76
C GLU A 76 17.79 -13.69 29.33
N PHE A 77 16.79 -13.88 28.46
CA PHE A 77 15.41 -14.16 28.88
C PHE A 77 14.97 -15.62 28.73
N GLY A 78 15.88 -16.50 28.29
CA GLY A 78 15.63 -17.95 28.11
C GLY A 78 14.75 -18.31 26.92
N VAL A 79 14.37 -17.34 26.09
CA VAL A 79 13.55 -17.54 24.90
C VAL A 79 14.41 -18.10 23.75
N PRO A 80 14.00 -19.17 23.04
CA PRO A 80 14.74 -19.64 21.88
C PRO A 80 14.81 -18.56 20.79
N GLN A 81 16.03 -18.29 20.29
CA GLN A 81 16.29 -17.23 19.30
C GLN A 81 15.43 -17.34 18.04
N SER A 82 15.05 -18.55 17.61
CA SER A 82 14.16 -18.74 16.47
C SER A 82 12.76 -18.19 16.69
N VAL A 83 12.25 -18.18 17.94
CA VAL A 83 10.94 -17.59 18.28
C VAL A 83 11.05 -16.07 18.27
N LEU A 84 12.09 -15.50 18.89
CA LEU A 84 12.32 -14.05 18.88
C LEU A 84 12.46 -13.50 17.46
N LEU A 85 13.24 -14.20 16.61
CA LEU A 85 13.39 -13.83 15.19
C LEU A 85 12.07 -13.95 14.43
N ALA A 86 11.33 -15.05 14.54
CA ALA A 86 10.09 -15.24 13.78
C ALA A 86 8.96 -14.31 14.25
N LEU A 87 8.90 -13.99 15.55
CA LEU A 87 7.95 -13.03 16.10
C LEU A 87 8.27 -11.63 15.59
N ALA A 88 9.51 -11.14 15.77
CA ALA A 88 9.90 -9.83 15.27
C ALA A 88 9.77 -9.69 13.73
N TYR A 89 9.92 -10.78 12.98
CA TYR A 89 9.63 -10.80 11.54
C TYR A 89 8.14 -10.55 11.24
N GLN A 90 7.24 -11.14 12.04
CA GLN A 90 5.78 -11.00 11.90
C GLN A 90 5.19 -9.71 12.52
N GLU A 91 6.00 -8.92 13.21
CA GLU A 91 5.66 -7.57 13.69
C GLU A 91 6.13 -6.47 12.73
N SER A 92 7.32 -6.63 12.15
CA SER A 92 8.07 -5.53 11.51
C SER A 92 8.95 -5.93 10.33
N ARG A 93 9.00 -7.21 9.92
CA ARG A 93 10.03 -7.77 9.01
C ARG A 93 11.48 -7.51 9.51
N TRP A 94 11.67 -7.31 10.82
CA TRP A 94 12.89 -6.85 11.50
C TRP A 94 13.28 -5.38 11.27
N GLU A 95 12.40 -4.53 10.74
CA GLU A 95 12.66 -3.11 10.58
C GLU A 95 12.59 -2.36 11.93
N SER A 96 13.58 -1.51 12.21
CA SER A 96 13.53 -0.65 13.41
C SER A 96 12.66 0.60 13.20
N HIS A 97 12.24 0.87 11.95
CA HIS A 97 11.54 2.07 11.51
C HIS A 97 12.16 3.38 12.03
N ARG A 98 13.49 3.41 12.25
CA ARG A 98 14.23 4.56 12.83
C ARG A 98 13.62 5.08 14.15
N GLY A 99 12.94 4.21 14.91
CA GLY A 99 12.27 4.54 16.17
C GLY A 99 10.91 5.23 16.04
N GLN A 100 10.30 5.22 14.84
CA GLN A 100 8.99 5.81 14.56
C GLN A 100 7.83 4.81 14.82
N PRO A 101 6.65 5.30 15.25
CA PRO A 101 5.47 4.45 15.51
C PRO A 101 4.82 3.92 14.22
N SER A 102 4.07 2.81 14.31
CA SER A 102 3.07 2.41 13.28
C SER A 102 1.86 3.36 13.29
N THR A 103 0.91 3.14 12.37
CA THR A 103 -0.42 3.80 12.43
C THR A 103 -1.16 3.58 13.76
N THR A 104 -0.82 2.52 14.51
CA THR A 104 -1.39 2.16 15.82
C THR A 104 -0.50 2.48 17.02
N GLY A 105 0.66 3.12 16.82
CA GLY A 105 1.59 3.44 17.93
C GLY A 105 2.53 2.29 18.34
N ASN A 106 2.79 1.32 17.46
CA ASN A 106 3.74 0.22 17.69
C ASN A 106 5.18 0.66 17.34
N TYR A 107 6.17 0.36 18.19
CA TYR A 107 7.56 0.80 18.01
C TYR A 107 8.57 -0.35 17.86
N GLY A 108 9.47 -0.20 16.89
CA GLY A 108 10.66 -1.04 16.70
C GLY A 108 10.35 -2.49 16.32
N VAL A 109 11.39 -3.32 16.29
CA VAL A 109 11.32 -4.66 15.67
C VAL A 109 10.35 -5.63 16.36
N PHE A 110 9.93 -5.35 17.60
CA PHE A 110 8.95 -6.14 18.36
C PHE A 110 7.53 -5.54 18.38
N GLY A 111 7.26 -4.45 17.65
CA GLY A 111 5.92 -3.88 17.54
C GLY A 111 5.34 -3.35 18.86
N LEU A 112 6.19 -2.94 19.81
CA LEU A 112 5.75 -2.59 21.16
C LEU A 112 4.88 -1.31 21.17
N THR A 113 3.63 -1.42 21.60
CA THR A 113 2.60 -0.37 21.55
C THR A 113 2.70 0.60 22.72
N ASP A 114 2.54 1.89 22.43
CA ASP A 114 2.68 3.00 23.38
C ASP A 114 1.78 4.17 22.94
N VAL A 115 0.56 4.24 23.50
CA VAL A 115 -0.49 5.20 23.11
C VAL A 115 -1.00 6.02 24.31
N ASP A 116 -0.88 7.35 24.22
CA ASP A 116 -1.52 8.26 25.18
C ASP A 116 -3.03 8.38 24.90
N VAL A 117 -3.80 7.50 25.55
CA VAL A 117 -5.26 7.44 25.45
C VAL A 117 -5.94 8.74 25.91
N ALA A 118 -5.30 9.55 26.76
CA ALA A 118 -5.86 10.84 27.19
C ALA A 118 -5.67 11.91 26.11
N ALA A 119 -4.49 11.99 25.50
CA ALA A 119 -4.22 12.89 24.37
C ALA A 119 -5.05 12.53 23.13
N GLU A 120 -5.14 11.24 22.80
CA GLU A 120 -5.94 10.72 21.67
C GLU A 120 -7.44 11.05 21.83
N ASN A 121 -7.99 10.87 23.04
CA ASN A 121 -9.37 11.26 23.34
C ASN A 121 -9.57 12.79 23.35
N ALA A 122 -8.56 13.58 23.73
CA ALA A 122 -8.63 15.05 23.64
C ALA A 122 -8.60 15.57 22.19
N ALA A 123 -7.82 14.94 21.30
CA ALA A 123 -7.85 15.22 19.87
C ALA A 123 -9.26 14.94 19.29
N ARG A 124 -9.78 13.72 19.52
CA ARG A 124 -11.15 13.33 19.10
C ARG A 124 -12.22 14.28 19.62
N ALA A 125 -12.16 14.69 20.89
CA ALA A 125 -13.14 15.57 21.51
C ALA A 125 -13.11 17.02 21.02
N THR A 126 -12.00 17.49 20.43
CA THR A 126 -11.86 18.87 19.94
C THR A 126 -12.15 19.02 18.45
N GLY A 127 -12.30 17.93 17.71
CA GLY A 127 -12.39 17.94 16.24
C GLY A 127 -11.06 18.23 15.54
N ASN A 128 -10.04 18.65 16.29
CA ASN A 128 -8.66 18.70 15.82
C ASN A 128 -8.10 17.26 15.83
N ALA A 129 -8.17 16.61 14.68
CA ALA A 129 -7.09 15.70 14.30
C ALA A 129 -5.76 16.46 14.23
N ALA A 130 -4.67 15.72 13.98
CA ALA A 130 -3.48 16.33 13.38
C ALA A 130 -3.90 17.16 12.15
N ALA A 131 -3.32 18.35 11.97
CA ALA A 131 -3.81 19.33 10.99
C ALA A 131 -3.46 18.90 9.55
N GLY A 132 -4.30 18.02 8.99
CA GLY A 132 -4.18 17.44 7.65
C GLY A 132 -5.40 16.62 7.26
N THR A 133 -5.83 15.69 8.13
CA THR A 133 -6.87 14.71 7.83
C THR A 133 -8.28 15.31 7.85
N ALA A 134 -8.97 15.30 6.71
CA ALA A 134 -10.42 15.41 6.64
C ALA A 134 -11.07 14.11 7.17
N PRO A 135 -12.30 14.13 7.73
CA PRO A 135 -13.01 12.87 8.07
C PRO A 135 -13.28 12.04 6.82
N VAL A 136 -13.52 10.73 6.98
CA VAL A 136 -13.75 9.74 5.90
C VAL A 136 -14.62 10.29 4.75
N GLY A 137 -15.84 10.74 5.06
CA GLY A 137 -16.77 11.31 4.06
C GLY A 137 -16.41 12.71 3.50
N ALA A 138 -15.30 13.33 3.94
CA ALA A 138 -14.76 14.59 3.42
C ALA A 138 -13.49 14.36 2.58
N VAL A 139 -12.72 13.31 2.88
CA VAL A 139 -11.76 12.73 1.92
C VAL A 139 -12.56 12.25 0.70
N LEU A 140 -13.63 11.48 0.94
CA LEU A 140 -14.66 11.10 -0.05
C LEU A 140 -15.60 12.25 -0.46
N GLY A 141 -15.31 13.52 -0.14
CA GLY A 141 -16.10 14.65 -0.63
C GLY A 141 -16.06 15.96 0.15
N ASP A 142 -15.09 16.83 -0.14
CA ASP A 142 -15.21 18.27 0.19
C ASP A 142 -14.62 19.24 -0.87
N THR A 143 -14.74 18.89 -2.16
CA THR A 143 -14.73 19.89 -3.26
C THR A 143 -15.84 19.68 -4.31
N ALA A 144 -16.38 18.47 -4.47
CA ALA A 144 -17.46 18.17 -5.42
C ALA A 144 -18.84 18.11 -4.74
N ARG A 145 -19.67 19.16 -4.88
CA ARG A 145 -21.10 19.15 -4.51
C ARG A 145 -21.93 18.26 -5.46
N GLY A 146 -21.69 16.95 -5.49
CA GLY A 146 -22.51 16.07 -6.31
C GLY A 146 -22.10 14.62 -6.49
N GLN A 147 -21.01 14.11 -5.88
CA GLN A 147 -20.42 12.80 -6.24
C GLN A 147 -20.43 11.77 -5.12
N SER A 148 -21.62 11.28 -4.77
CA SER A 148 -21.77 9.90 -4.27
C SER A 148 -21.77 8.90 -5.43
N GLY A 149 -21.88 7.59 -5.18
CA GLY A 149 -22.02 6.58 -6.24
C GLY A 149 -23.20 6.78 -7.20
N ARG A 150 -24.19 7.60 -6.82
CA ARG A 150 -25.35 8.07 -7.62
C ARG A 150 -25.13 9.42 -8.33
N GLY A 151 -24.01 10.08 -8.07
CA GLY A 151 -23.73 11.43 -8.49
C GLY A 151 -23.60 11.59 -10.00
N GLU A 152 -22.95 10.62 -10.63
CA GLU A 152 -22.77 10.56 -12.09
C GLU A 152 -24.09 10.50 -12.87
N ASP A 153 -25.14 9.93 -12.26
CA ASP A 153 -26.36 9.51 -12.94
C ASP A 153 -27.36 10.65 -13.17
N ARG A 154 -27.12 11.85 -12.59
CA ARG A 154 -28.08 12.98 -12.53
C ARG A 154 -27.69 14.13 -13.46
N PRO A 155 -28.16 14.18 -14.73
CA PRO A 155 -27.54 15.05 -15.73
C PRO A 155 -28.15 16.46 -15.73
N GLY A 156 -27.34 17.45 -15.32
CA GLY A 156 -27.48 18.85 -15.73
C GLY A 156 -28.74 19.59 -15.25
N GLY A 157 -29.10 19.46 -13.97
CA GLY A 157 -30.17 20.25 -13.36
C GLY A 157 -29.66 21.11 -12.20
N ASP A 158 -29.97 22.41 -12.23
CA ASP A 158 -29.72 23.32 -11.11
C ASP A 158 -30.43 22.83 -9.84
N ARG A 159 -29.68 22.32 -8.86
CA ARG A 159 -30.20 22.22 -7.48
C ARG A 159 -30.29 23.64 -6.93
N PRO A 160 -31.44 24.10 -6.42
CA PRO A 160 -31.49 25.31 -5.61
C PRO A 160 -30.47 25.18 -4.48
N GLY A 161 -29.61 26.19 -4.34
CA GLY A 161 -28.49 26.18 -3.40
C GLY A 161 -28.94 26.27 -1.94
N HIS A 162 -29.48 25.17 -1.41
CA HIS A 162 -29.67 24.97 0.02
C HIS A 162 -28.39 24.37 0.61
N PRO A 163 -27.55 25.15 1.32
CA PRO A 163 -26.51 24.60 2.17
C PRO A 163 -27.18 23.98 3.41
N GLN A 164 -27.75 22.80 3.25
CA GLN A 164 -27.74 21.86 4.36
C GLN A 164 -26.27 21.54 4.59
N ALA A 165 -25.70 22.07 5.67
CA ALA A 165 -24.41 21.60 6.14
C ALA A 165 -24.53 20.08 6.35
N ARG A 166 -23.47 19.33 6.05
CA ARG A 166 -23.39 17.94 6.50
C ARG A 166 -23.71 17.92 7.99
N PRO A 167 -24.59 17.02 8.48
CA PRO A 167 -24.62 16.71 9.90
C PRO A 167 -23.18 16.48 10.36
N ALA A 168 -22.78 17.07 11.48
CA ALA A 168 -21.42 16.85 11.99
C ALA A 168 -21.17 15.34 12.07
N ALA A 169 -20.06 14.89 11.49
CA ALA A 169 -19.72 13.47 11.44
C ALA A 169 -19.86 12.87 12.85
N PRO A 170 -20.41 11.64 12.99
CA PRO A 170 -20.64 11.03 14.30
C PRO A 170 -19.33 11.08 15.10
N ALA A 171 -19.38 11.72 16.27
CA ALA A 171 -18.18 12.01 17.05
C ALA A 171 -17.41 10.72 17.30
N ARG A 172 -16.14 10.66 16.84
CA ARG A 172 -15.30 9.45 16.89
C ARG A 172 -15.40 8.85 18.30
N PRO A 173 -15.76 7.56 18.45
CA PRO A 173 -15.94 6.97 19.76
C PRO A 173 -14.63 7.08 20.55
N PRO A 174 -14.71 7.29 21.88
CA PRO A 174 -13.52 7.43 22.69
C PRO A 174 -12.74 6.11 22.72
N VAL A 175 -11.42 6.19 22.60
CA VAL A 175 -10.54 5.04 22.76
C VAL A 175 -10.66 4.54 24.19
N THR A 176 -11.07 3.27 24.33
CA THR A 176 -11.11 2.59 25.62
C THR A 176 -9.70 2.13 25.99
N ASP A 177 -9.22 2.54 27.16
CA ASP A 177 -7.90 2.17 27.65
C ASP A 177 -7.79 0.65 27.88
N SER A 178 -6.66 0.04 27.49
CA SER A 178 -6.46 -1.41 27.59
C SER A 178 -4.97 -1.80 27.63
N PRO A 179 -4.61 -2.96 28.22
CA PRO A 179 -3.23 -3.45 28.28
C PRO A 179 -2.51 -3.56 26.93
N ALA A 180 -3.25 -3.75 25.83
CA ALA A 180 -2.71 -3.85 24.48
C ALA A 180 -2.07 -2.52 24.00
N LEU A 181 -2.55 -1.38 24.51
CA LEU A 181 -2.06 -0.04 24.14
C LEU A 181 -0.75 0.36 24.88
N HIS A 182 -0.31 -0.45 25.85
CA HIS A 182 0.80 -0.15 26.76
C HIS A 182 1.83 -1.29 26.86
N THR A 183 1.96 -2.11 25.82
CA THR A 183 2.89 -3.24 25.80
C THR A 183 4.36 -2.78 25.88
N LEU A 184 4.69 -1.59 25.38
CA LEU A 184 6.02 -0.98 25.51
C LEU A 184 6.35 -0.64 26.97
N ASP A 185 5.44 0.00 27.70
CA ASP A 185 5.63 0.34 29.12
C ASP A 185 5.75 -0.95 29.97
N ALA A 186 4.94 -1.96 29.65
CA ALA A 186 5.04 -3.29 30.27
C ALA A 186 6.39 -3.98 30.00
N ALA A 187 6.97 -3.82 28.82
CA ALA A 187 8.30 -4.31 28.46
C ALA A 187 9.44 -3.50 29.11
N ALA A 188 9.31 -2.17 29.15
CA ALA A 188 10.28 -1.24 29.73
C ALA A 188 10.45 -1.47 31.24
N ALA A 189 9.35 -1.69 31.95
CA ALA A 189 9.34 -2.05 33.36
C ALA A 189 10.10 -3.37 33.63
N LEU A 190 9.94 -4.38 32.78
CA LEU A 190 10.57 -5.71 32.94
C LEU A 190 12.10 -5.67 32.78
N ILE A 191 12.62 -4.83 31.88
CA ILE A 191 14.08 -4.69 31.67
C ILE A 191 14.70 -3.53 32.47
N HIS A 192 13.89 -2.87 33.30
CA HIS A 192 14.24 -1.70 34.12
C HIS A 192 14.89 -0.58 33.29
N ARG A 193 14.19 -0.12 32.24
CA ARG A 193 14.58 1.02 31.39
C ARG A 193 13.40 1.98 31.18
N PRO A 194 13.64 3.25 30.79
CA PRO A 194 12.55 4.14 30.39
C PRO A 194 11.95 3.72 29.05
N ALA A 195 10.63 3.88 28.89
CA ALA A 195 9.91 3.65 27.63
C ALA A 195 10.59 4.29 26.41
N ALA A 196 10.96 5.57 26.53
CA ALA A 196 11.65 6.31 25.47
C ALA A 196 12.97 5.65 24.98
N GLN A 197 13.62 4.81 25.79
CA GLN A 197 14.78 4.04 25.33
C GLN A 197 14.37 2.81 24.50
N LEU A 198 13.24 2.15 24.79
CA LEU A 198 12.73 1.05 23.95
C LEU A 198 12.17 1.54 22.61
N ARG A 199 11.76 2.81 22.53
CA ARG A 199 11.43 3.48 21.25
C ARG A 199 12.68 3.76 20.40
N ALA A 200 13.78 4.17 21.01
CA ALA A 200 14.96 4.71 20.31
C ALA A 200 16.19 3.77 20.20
N ASP A 201 16.25 2.69 20.97
CA ASP A 201 17.36 1.71 20.98
C ASP A 201 16.81 0.31 20.67
N THR A 202 17.09 -0.18 19.46
CA THR A 202 16.67 -1.49 18.97
C THR A 202 17.14 -2.64 19.87
N ALA A 203 18.28 -2.51 20.55
CA ALA A 203 18.73 -3.52 21.51
C ALA A 203 17.88 -3.52 22.79
N GLN A 204 17.37 -2.37 23.25
CA GLN A 204 16.39 -2.34 24.34
C GLN A 204 15.02 -2.83 23.88
N ASN A 205 14.60 -2.49 22.65
CA ASN A 205 13.34 -2.99 22.06
C ASN A 205 13.31 -4.53 22.04
N ILE A 206 14.39 -5.15 21.55
CA ILE A 206 14.58 -6.61 21.52
C ILE A 206 14.59 -7.23 22.93
N ARG A 207 15.32 -6.63 23.88
CA ARG A 207 15.32 -7.09 25.28
C ARG A 207 13.93 -6.98 25.90
N GLY A 208 13.21 -5.90 25.63
CA GLY A 208 11.85 -5.65 26.10
C GLY A 208 10.85 -6.68 25.59
N GLY A 209 10.80 -6.89 24.28
CA GLY A 209 9.91 -7.89 23.66
C GLY A 209 10.22 -9.32 24.12
N ALA A 210 11.50 -9.67 24.25
CA ALA A 210 11.91 -10.97 24.80
C ALA A 210 11.49 -11.15 26.27
N ALA A 211 11.65 -10.13 27.11
CA ALA A 211 11.20 -10.15 28.50
C ALA A 211 9.67 -10.23 28.62
N LEU A 212 8.93 -9.55 27.75
CA LEU A 212 7.47 -9.55 27.71
C LEU A 212 6.93 -10.92 27.29
N LEU A 213 7.52 -11.54 26.25
CA LEU A 213 7.19 -12.90 25.84
C LEU A 213 7.51 -13.94 26.93
N ALA A 214 8.64 -13.78 27.63
CA ALA A 214 8.98 -14.59 28.80
C ALA A 214 7.94 -14.45 29.93
N ARG A 215 7.47 -13.23 30.22
CA ARG A 215 6.37 -12.99 31.16
C ARG A 215 5.07 -13.70 30.74
N TYR A 216 4.71 -13.68 29.46
CA TYR A 216 3.52 -14.40 28.97
C TYR A 216 3.66 -15.92 29.09
N GLN A 217 4.87 -16.47 28.85
CA GLN A 217 5.17 -17.89 29.05
C GLN A 217 4.98 -18.30 30.52
N GLN A 218 5.49 -17.52 31.48
CA GLN A 218 5.26 -17.76 32.92
C GLN A 218 3.78 -17.66 33.29
N ALA A 219 3.08 -16.65 32.78
CA ALA A 219 1.65 -16.44 33.06
C ALA A 219 0.74 -17.54 32.46
N GLY A 220 1.21 -18.26 31.44
CA GLY A 220 0.58 -19.47 30.91
C GLY A 220 0.96 -20.77 31.63
N GLY A 221 1.78 -20.71 32.70
CA GLY A 221 2.29 -21.88 33.41
C GLY A 221 3.44 -22.61 32.71
N GLY A 222 3.99 -22.04 31.63
CA GLY A 222 5.10 -22.60 30.87
C GLY A 222 6.47 -22.28 31.47
N SER A 223 7.47 -23.13 31.17
CA SER A 223 8.86 -22.85 31.53
C SER A 223 9.46 -21.75 30.64
N THR A 224 10.06 -20.73 31.27
CA THR A 224 10.80 -19.65 30.61
C THR A 224 12.21 -20.06 30.16
N HIS A 225 12.63 -21.29 30.45
CA HIS A 225 13.91 -21.84 30.00
C HIS A 225 13.70 -23.06 29.08
N SER A 226 12.53 -23.17 28.44
CA SER A 226 12.27 -24.18 27.41
C SER A 226 13.07 -23.85 26.14
N THR A 227 14.17 -24.58 25.93
CA THR A 227 14.93 -24.53 24.67
C THR A 227 14.16 -25.08 23.48
N ASP A 228 13.13 -25.89 23.72
CA ASP A 228 12.15 -26.35 22.73
C ASP A 228 11.22 -25.18 22.33
N PRO A 229 11.27 -24.69 21.07
CA PRO A 229 10.42 -23.60 20.60
C PRO A 229 8.94 -23.97 20.51
N GLY A 230 8.60 -25.25 20.33
CA GLY A 230 7.21 -25.70 20.20
C GLY A 230 6.35 -25.39 21.43
N ARG A 231 6.99 -25.24 22.60
CA ARG A 231 6.38 -24.88 23.89
C ARG A 231 6.02 -23.41 24.06
N TRP A 232 6.37 -22.54 23.10
CA TRP A 232 6.15 -21.09 23.21
C TRP A 232 4.90 -20.60 22.48
N TYR A 233 4.13 -21.49 21.83
CA TYR A 233 2.94 -21.12 21.06
C TYR A 233 1.92 -20.29 21.86
N GLY A 234 1.63 -20.69 23.11
CA GLY A 234 0.69 -19.94 23.97
C GLY A 234 1.19 -18.54 24.35
N ALA A 235 2.50 -18.36 24.54
CA ALA A 235 3.08 -17.04 24.82
C ALA A 235 3.06 -16.14 23.57
N VAL A 236 3.34 -16.69 22.39
CA VAL A 236 3.28 -15.95 21.12
C VAL A 236 1.84 -15.58 20.77
N ALA A 237 0.87 -16.47 20.99
CA ALA A 237 -0.54 -16.15 20.77
C ALA A 237 -1.00 -15.01 21.67
N ARG A 238 -0.63 -15.05 22.96
CA ARG A 238 -0.89 -13.97 23.91
C ARG A 238 -0.17 -12.67 23.56
N TYR A 239 0.99 -12.73 22.90
CA TYR A 239 1.69 -11.55 22.39
C TYR A 239 0.86 -10.84 21.31
N GLY A 240 0.36 -11.58 20.32
CA GLY A 240 -0.53 -11.07 19.27
C GLY A 240 -1.92 -10.62 19.75
N GLU A 241 -2.29 -10.92 21.01
CA GLU A 241 -3.47 -10.39 21.72
C GLU A 241 -3.13 -9.16 22.59
N GLY A 242 -1.95 -8.53 22.43
CA GLY A 242 -1.52 -7.39 23.25
C GLY A 242 -1.38 -7.72 24.74
N GLY A 243 -1.20 -9.00 25.08
CA GLY A 243 -1.15 -9.48 26.46
C GLY A 243 -2.50 -9.73 27.13
N LEU A 244 -3.62 -9.50 26.43
CA LEU A 244 -4.97 -9.84 26.88
C LEU A 244 -5.15 -11.36 27.09
N THR A 245 -6.31 -11.77 27.60
CA THR A 245 -6.67 -13.19 27.75
C THR A 245 -8.16 -13.42 27.53
N GLY A 246 -8.51 -13.94 26.36
CA GLY A 246 -9.84 -14.48 26.08
C GLY A 246 -10.84 -13.51 25.44
N GLN A 247 -12.07 -14.00 25.30
CA GLN A 247 -13.14 -13.49 24.42
C GLN A 247 -12.85 -13.65 22.92
N ASP A 248 -11.73 -13.15 22.37
CA ASP A 248 -11.39 -13.38 20.95
C ASP A 248 -9.96 -13.86 20.71
N ALA A 249 -9.65 -15.05 21.22
CA ALA A 249 -8.36 -15.72 21.02
C ALA A 249 -8.08 -16.17 19.57
N THR A 250 -8.82 -15.66 18.58
CA THR A 250 -8.65 -15.98 17.16
C THR A 250 -7.48 -15.22 16.56
N ALA A 251 -7.38 -13.91 16.83
CA ALA A 251 -6.28 -13.07 16.35
C ALA A 251 -4.91 -13.59 16.83
N GLY A 252 -4.76 -13.83 18.13
CA GLY A 252 -3.53 -14.39 18.72
C GLY A 252 -3.15 -15.76 18.15
N ARG A 253 -4.13 -16.66 17.95
CA ARG A 253 -3.88 -17.95 17.25
C ARG A 253 -3.37 -17.73 15.83
N VAL A 254 -4.03 -16.89 15.03
CA VAL A 254 -3.63 -16.60 13.64
C VAL A 254 -2.22 -15.99 13.59
N PHE A 255 -1.90 -15.05 14.49
CA PHE A 255 -0.55 -14.50 14.62
C PHE A 255 0.48 -15.58 14.97
N ALA A 256 0.22 -16.41 15.99
CA ALA A 256 1.11 -17.50 16.37
C ALA A 256 1.28 -18.54 15.24
N ASP A 257 0.23 -18.86 14.49
CA ASP A 257 0.32 -19.73 13.32
C ASP A 257 1.24 -19.15 12.24
N ARG A 258 1.19 -17.82 11.97
CA ARG A 258 2.14 -17.14 11.08
C ARG A 258 3.58 -17.18 11.62
N VAL A 259 3.79 -16.91 12.92
CA VAL A 259 5.12 -17.00 13.56
C VAL A 259 5.68 -18.42 13.42
N PHE A 260 4.93 -19.45 13.77
CA PHE A 260 5.41 -20.83 13.72
C PHE A 260 5.50 -21.41 12.29
N ALA A 261 4.73 -20.88 11.33
CA ALA A 261 5.00 -21.10 9.90
C ALA A 261 6.36 -20.49 9.48
N THR A 262 6.64 -19.25 9.91
CA THR A 262 7.92 -18.55 9.67
C THR A 262 9.11 -19.30 10.28
N VAL A 263 8.98 -19.90 11.47
CA VAL A 263 10.04 -20.78 12.04
C VAL A 263 10.26 -22.05 11.22
N ARG A 264 9.20 -22.63 10.63
CA ARG A 264 9.32 -23.85 9.81
C ARG A 264 9.95 -23.56 8.44
N ALA A 265 9.51 -22.50 7.77
CA ALA A 265 10.01 -22.11 6.45
C ALA A 265 11.40 -21.43 6.49
N GLY A 266 11.72 -20.75 7.61
CA GLY A 266 12.84 -19.81 7.67
C GLY A 266 12.50 -18.47 7.01
N ALA A 267 13.40 -17.50 7.14
CA ALA A 267 13.30 -16.19 6.52
C ALA A 267 14.68 -15.53 6.37
N ALA A 268 14.87 -14.66 5.38
CA ALA A 268 16.08 -13.84 5.24
C ALA A 268 15.75 -12.51 4.58
N ARG A 269 16.30 -11.41 5.11
CA ARG A 269 16.08 -10.04 4.63
C ARG A 269 17.30 -9.18 4.96
N THR A 270 17.52 -8.14 4.16
CA THR A 270 18.34 -6.98 4.56
C THR A 270 17.35 -5.88 4.94
N THR A 271 17.46 -5.31 6.14
CA THR A 271 16.55 -4.24 6.57
C THR A 271 16.79 -2.95 5.77
N SER A 272 15.86 -1.99 5.84
CA SER A 272 16.00 -0.64 5.29
C SER A 272 17.23 0.13 5.80
N GLU A 273 17.77 -0.32 6.94
CA GLU A 273 18.97 0.17 7.64
C GLU A 273 20.23 -0.69 7.34
N GLY A 274 20.16 -1.59 6.35
CA GLY A 274 21.30 -2.39 5.87
C GLY A 274 21.65 -3.63 6.71
N GLN A 275 20.89 -3.97 7.75
CA GLN A 275 21.17 -5.14 8.59
C GLN A 275 20.68 -6.42 7.91
N ARG A 276 21.59 -7.29 7.46
CA ARG A 276 21.26 -8.61 6.93
C ARG A 276 20.95 -9.59 8.07
N ILE A 277 19.74 -10.14 8.08
CA ILE A 277 19.23 -11.11 9.06
C ILE A 277 18.84 -12.41 8.36
N THR A 278 18.95 -13.53 9.08
CA THR A 278 18.53 -14.85 8.60
C THR A 278 18.05 -15.71 9.77
N LEU A 279 16.85 -16.25 9.62
CA LEU A 279 16.24 -17.28 10.46
C LEU A 279 16.34 -18.61 9.71
N PRO A 280 17.15 -19.58 10.18
CA PRO A 280 17.21 -20.91 9.58
C PRO A 280 15.87 -21.65 9.68
N ALA A 281 15.49 -22.31 8.59
CA ALA A 281 14.31 -23.17 8.51
C ALA A 281 14.40 -24.37 9.46
N ARG A 282 13.29 -24.75 10.09
CA ARG A 282 13.15 -25.98 10.89
C ARG A 282 11.84 -26.68 10.57
N PRO A 283 11.72 -27.34 9.40
CA PRO A 283 10.46 -27.89 8.89
C PRO A 283 9.89 -29.04 9.73
N ASP A 284 10.74 -29.65 10.55
CA ASP A 284 10.44 -30.72 11.52
C ASP A 284 9.81 -30.22 12.83
N LEU A 285 9.63 -28.91 13.01
CA LEU A 285 9.10 -28.33 14.24
C LEU A 285 7.65 -28.73 14.52
N ALA A 286 7.48 -29.66 15.47
CA ALA A 286 6.23 -29.85 16.21
C ALA A 286 5.92 -28.61 17.09
N VAL A 287 4.64 -28.34 17.30
CA VAL A 287 4.15 -27.15 18.02
C VAL A 287 3.01 -27.58 18.94
N ASP A 288 3.05 -27.15 20.20
CA ASP A 288 1.98 -27.40 21.19
C ASP A 288 0.78 -26.47 20.93
N ARG A 289 0.14 -26.64 19.76
CA ARG A 289 -1.05 -25.89 19.35
C ARG A 289 -2.29 -26.49 20.03
N PRO A 290 -3.07 -25.72 20.80
CA PRO A 290 -4.36 -26.17 21.30
C PRO A 290 -5.28 -26.60 20.15
N SER A 291 -6.15 -27.57 20.41
CA SER A 291 -7.16 -28.00 19.43
C SER A 291 -7.95 -26.80 18.90
N ALA A 292 -8.23 -26.80 17.59
CA ALA A 292 -8.91 -25.70 16.93
C ALA A 292 -10.28 -25.40 17.56
N ALA A 293 -10.69 -24.14 17.53
CA ALA A 293 -12.04 -23.75 17.91
C ALA A 293 -13.08 -24.43 16.99
N THR A 294 -14.29 -24.62 17.52
CA THR A 294 -15.45 -25.07 16.74
C THR A 294 -15.63 -24.21 15.49
N PRO A 295 -16.04 -24.77 14.33
CA PRO A 295 -16.45 -23.97 13.18
C PRO A 295 -17.47 -22.89 13.57
N ARG A 296 -17.42 -21.72 12.92
CA ARG A 296 -18.43 -20.67 13.09
C ARG A 296 -19.81 -21.22 12.77
N ASP A 297 -20.82 -20.82 13.52
CA ASP A 297 -22.22 -21.08 13.17
C ASP A 297 -22.54 -20.44 11.81
N ALA A 298 -23.15 -21.21 10.90
CA ALA A 298 -23.41 -20.80 9.52
C ALA A 298 -24.56 -19.78 9.35
N ALA A 299 -24.87 -19.03 10.41
CA ALA A 299 -26.03 -18.13 10.49
C ALA A 299 -25.85 -16.84 9.68
N GLU A 300 -24.62 -16.33 9.60
CA GLU A 300 -24.24 -15.20 8.74
C GLU A 300 -23.01 -15.61 7.92
N GLN A 301 -23.16 -15.61 6.59
CA GLN A 301 -22.12 -16.10 5.67
C GLN A 301 -21.09 -15.00 5.39
N VAL A 302 -20.20 -14.77 6.36
CA VAL A 302 -19.02 -13.90 6.18
C VAL A 302 -18.17 -14.45 5.04
N GLU A 303 -17.99 -13.66 4.00
CA GLU A 303 -17.32 -14.05 2.77
C GLU A 303 -15.80 -13.88 2.90
N CYS A 304 -15.17 -14.65 3.80
CA CYS A 304 -13.73 -14.56 4.09
C CYS A 304 -13.07 -15.96 4.25
N PRO A 305 -11.72 -16.05 4.29
CA PRO A 305 -11.01 -17.27 4.66
C PRO A 305 -11.42 -17.78 6.05
N SER A 306 -11.72 -19.08 6.18
CA SER A 306 -12.17 -19.69 7.44
C SER A 306 -11.12 -19.71 8.56
N ASP A 307 -9.85 -19.49 8.21
CA ASP A 307 -8.70 -19.38 9.11
C ASP A 307 -8.19 -17.93 9.23
N LEU A 308 -9.07 -16.95 9.02
CA LEU A 308 -8.86 -15.52 9.29
C LEU A 308 -9.85 -15.04 10.36
N GLY A 309 -9.44 -14.09 11.21
CA GLY A 309 -10.35 -13.40 12.12
C GLY A 309 -11.28 -12.49 11.32
N CYS A 310 -12.58 -12.82 11.28
CA CYS A 310 -13.57 -12.03 10.55
C CYS A 310 -14.93 -12.01 11.26
N ASP A 311 -15.66 -10.92 11.07
CA ASP A 311 -17.08 -10.77 11.37
C ASP A 311 -17.83 -10.13 10.19
N TYR A 312 -19.15 -10.00 10.34
CA TYR A 312 -19.98 -9.12 9.53
C TYR A 312 -20.52 -8.01 10.42
N THR A 313 -20.27 -6.76 10.06
CA THR A 313 -20.82 -5.57 10.72
C THR A 313 -21.39 -4.69 9.60
N PRO A 314 -22.69 -4.78 9.29
CA PRO A 314 -23.24 -4.19 8.07
C PRO A 314 -23.06 -2.66 8.02
N ALA A 315 -22.67 -2.17 6.83
CA ALA A 315 -22.78 -0.76 6.47
C ALA A 315 -24.25 -0.33 6.43
N ALA A 316 -24.50 0.97 6.59
CA ALA A 316 -25.85 1.51 6.52
C ALA A 316 -26.46 1.31 5.12
N TYR A 317 -27.70 0.84 5.09
CA TYR A 317 -28.59 0.89 3.92
C TYR A 317 -29.89 1.57 4.31
N ALA A 318 -29.95 2.89 4.15
CA ALA A 318 -31.05 3.72 4.65
C ALA A 318 -31.21 5.03 3.87
N LEU A 319 -32.41 5.60 3.93
CA LEU A 319 -32.72 6.90 3.32
C LEU A 319 -31.96 8.04 3.99
N THR A 320 -31.35 8.90 3.18
CA THR A 320 -30.75 10.19 3.58
C THR A 320 -31.77 11.33 3.58
N ASP A 321 -32.82 11.25 2.76
CA ASP A 321 -34.06 12.03 2.94
C ASP A 321 -35.26 11.06 3.02
N PRO A 322 -35.96 10.95 4.17
CA PRO A 322 -37.16 10.12 4.32
C PRO A 322 -38.33 10.45 3.36
N LYS A 323 -38.24 11.52 2.57
CA LYS A 323 -39.25 11.93 1.57
C LYS A 323 -38.85 11.62 0.12
N ASP A 324 -37.59 11.30 -0.14
CA ASP A 324 -37.07 11.00 -1.48
C ASP A 324 -36.54 9.56 -1.49
N PRO A 325 -37.27 8.57 -2.05
CA PRO A 325 -36.83 7.18 -2.08
C PRO A 325 -35.59 6.96 -2.97
N THR A 326 -35.17 7.97 -3.74
CA THR A 326 -33.94 7.99 -4.53
C THR A 326 -32.73 8.54 -3.74
N SER A 327 -32.95 9.02 -2.51
CA SER A 327 -31.95 9.61 -1.61
C SER A 327 -31.60 8.62 -0.51
N TYR A 328 -30.56 7.81 -0.73
CA TYR A 328 -30.05 6.83 0.23
C TYR A 328 -28.51 6.75 0.23
N GLY A 329 -27.98 6.00 1.19
CA GLY A 329 -26.59 5.51 1.24
C GLY A 329 -26.54 4.14 1.94
N ASN A 330 -25.45 3.38 1.89
CA ASN A 330 -24.11 3.71 1.36
C ASN A 330 -23.66 2.84 0.16
N TYR A 331 -24.53 1.98 -0.37
CA TYR A 331 -24.22 1.02 -1.45
C TYR A 331 -25.46 0.70 -2.29
N ASN A 332 -25.32 0.07 -3.46
CA ASN A 332 -26.45 -0.41 -4.26
C ASN A 332 -26.69 -1.92 -4.06
N PRO A 333 -27.94 -2.36 -3.80
CA PRO A 333 -28.27 -3.78 -3.81
C PRO A 333 -28.23 -4.35 -5.23
N ALA A 334 -27.44 -5.41 -5.40
CA ALA A 334 -27.25 -6.14 -6.64
C ALA A 334 -27.03 -7.65 -6.37
N ASN A 335 -26.77 -8.41 -7.43
CA ASN A 335 -26.52 -9.84 -7.40
C ASN A 335 -25.32 -10.21 -8.30
N ARG A 336 -24.20 -9.49 -8.13
CA ARG A 336 -22.94 -9.74 -8.86
C ARG A 336 -22.36 -11.13 -8.53
N PRO A 337 -21.78 -11.85 -9.51
CA PRO A 337 -21.67 -11.52 -10.93
C PRO A 337 -22.89 -11.98 -11.77
N ALA A 338 -23.93 -12.55 -11.16
CA ALA A 338 -25.07 -13.13 -11.88
C ALA A 338 -25.93 -12.11 -12.65
N ASP A 339 -25.90 -10.82 -12.26
CA ASP A 339 -26.50 -9.72 -13.03
C ASP A 339 -25.71 -9.35 -14.30
N GLY A 340 -24.56 -9.99 -14.56
CA GLY A 340 -23.71 -9.77 -15.74
C GLY A 340 -22.47 -8.88 -15.50
N GLN A 341 -22.31 -8.36 -14.28
CA GLN A 341 -21.16 -7.57 -13.85
C GLN A 341 -20.06 -8.48 -13.29
N ALA A 342 -19.05 -8.81 -14.11
CA ALA A 342 -17.86 -9.48 -13.60
C ALA A 342 -17.13 -8.61 -12.56
N ILE A 343 -16.62 -9.21 -11.50
CA ILE A 343 -15.69 -8.55 -10.57
C ILE A 343 -14.29 -8.74 -11.14
N ARG A 344 -13.65 -7.63 -11.49
CA ARG A 344 -12.39 -7.54 -12.25
C ARG A 344 -11.25 -6.92 -11.45
N TYR A 345 -11.59 -6.06 -10.49
CA TYR A 345 -10.63 -5.31 -9.71
C TYR A 345 -10.81 -5.55 -8.21
N ILE A 346 -9.74 -5.42 -7.45
CA ILE A 346 -9.78 -5.26 -6.01
C ILE A 346 -9.10 -3.93 -5.70
N VAL A 347 -9.81 -3.03 -5.01
CA VAL A 347 -9.30 -1.68 -4.72
C VAL A 347 -8.83 -1.62 -3.29
N ILE A 348 -7.58 -1.21 -3.12
CA ILE A 348 -6.88 -1.03 -1.85
C ILE A 348 -7.04 0.44 -1.45
N HIS A 349 -7.73 0.68 -0.35
CA HIS A 349 -7.92 1.99 0.25
C HIS A 349 -7.18 2.08 1.58
N ASP A 350 -7.03 3.27 2.13
CA ASP A 350 -6.94 3.43 3.57
C ASP A 350 -7.94 4.46 4.08
N THR A 351 -8.31 4.29 5.35
CA THR A 351 -9.50 4.92 5.91
C THR A 351 -9.39 6.42 6.20
N GLU A 352 -8.18 6.99 6.17
CA GLU A 352 -7.88 8.30 6.78
C GLU A 352 -8.47 8.44 8.21
N SER A 353 -8.37 7.36 8.99
CA SER A 353 -9.11 7.19 10.24
C SER A 353 -8.55 6.07 11.13
N ASP A 354 -9.19 5.87 12.28
CA ASP A 354 -9.07 4.64 13.06
C ASP A 354 -10.23 3.68 12.77
N TYR A 355 -10.04 2.40 13.05
CA TYR A 355 -11.02 1.34 12.78
C TYR A 355 -12.41 1.65 13.36
N ALA A 356 -12.49 2.17 14.59
CA ALA A 356 -13.76 2.52 15.21
C ALA A 356 -14.42 3.77 14.59
N GLY A 357 -13.63 4.70 14.06
CA GLY A 357 -14.10 5.83 13.25
C GLY A 357 -14.65 5.37 11.89
N ALA A 358 -13.92 4.50 11.20
CA ALA A 358 -14.33 3.95 9.90
C ALA A 358 -15.66 3.18 10.00
N ILE A 359 -15.81 2.28 11.00
CA ILE A 359 -17.10 1.59 11.26
C ILE A 359 -18.23 2.61 11.50
N ALA A 360 -18.01 3.64 12.31
CA ALA A 360 -19.02 4.66 12.60
C ALA A 360 -19.42 5.48 11.37
N SER A 361 -18.48 5.78 10.46
CA SER A 361 -18.77 6.41 9.17
C SER A 361 -19.56 5.48 8.23
N PHE A 362 -19.16 4.23 8.06
CA PHE A 362 -19.88 3.30 7.18
C PHE A 362 -21.28 2.92 7.70
N GLN A 363 -21.53 3.05 9.00
CA GLN A 363 -22.85 2.95 9.63
C GLN A 363 -23.68 4.25 9.61
N ASN A 364 -23.18 5.34 9.04
CA ASN A 364 -23.93 6.56 8.78
C ASN A 364 -24.31 6.65 7.28
N PRO A 365 -25.60 6.57 6.89
CA PRO A 365 -26.01 6.64 5.48
C PRO A 365 -25.71 8.01 4.83
N ASN A 366 -25.43 9.04 5.64
CA ASN A 366 -25.15 10.40 5.16
C ASN A 366 -23.69 10.63 4.74
N GLU A 367 -22.77 9.67 4.97
CA GLU A 367 -21.44 9.74 4.34
C GLU A 367 -21.51 9.39 2.84
N GLN A 368 -22.53 8.64 2.42
CA GLN A 368 -22.75 8.18 1.03
C GLN A 368 -21.53 7.48 0.40
N ALA A 369 -20.79 6.72 1.23
CA ALA A 369 -19.67 5.89 0.82
C ALA A 369 -19.46 4.71 1.78
N THR A 370 -18.95 3.59 1.25
CA THR A 370 -18.51 2.41 2.02
C THR A 370 -17.69 1.46 1.14
N ALA A 371 -16.84 0.65 1.77
CA ALA A 371 -16.18 -0.50 1.14
C ALA A 371 -16.92 -1.82 1.43
N HIS A 372 -16.40 -2.94 0.91
CA HIS A 372 -16.93 -4.27 1.20
C HIS A 372 -16.29 -4.87 2.46
N TYR A 373 -15.03 -4.53 2.75
CA TYR A 373 -14.28 -5.01 3.91
C TYR A 373 -13.45 -3.89 4.55
N LEU A 374 -13.17 -4.02 5.85
CA LEU A 374 -12.24 -3.20 6.62
C LEU A 374 -11.25 -4.08 7.37
N VAL A 375 -9.95 -3.80 7.25
CA VAL A 375 -8.85 -4.50 7.93
C VAL A 375 -8.30 -3.64 9.07
N ARG A 376 -8.32 -4.18 10.29
CA ARG A 376 -7.78 -3.55 11.51
C ARG A 376 -6.25 -3.65 11.55
N SER A 377 -5.58 -2.56 11.91
CA SER A 377 -4.12 -2.46 11.92
C SER A 377 -3.48 -3.11 13.15
N SER A 378 -4.15 -3.12 14.31
CA SER A 378 -3.57 -3.66 15.54
C SER A 378 -3.36 -5.18 15.53
N ASP A 379 -4.21 -5.94 14.83
CA ASP A 379 -4.20 -7.41 14.86
C ASP A 379 -4.49 -8.09 13.51
N GLY A 380 -4.89 -7.33 12.48
CA GLY A 380 -5.28 -7.88 11.18
C GLY A 380 -6.65 -8.56 11.18
N HIS A 381 -7.57 -8.20 12.08
CA HIS A 381 -8.97 -8.62 12.00
C HIS A 381 -9.70 -7.98 10.81
N VAL A 382 -10.65 -8.70 10.21
CA VAL A 382 -11.36 -8.27 8.99
C VAL A 382 -12.87 -8.23 9.20
N THR A 383 -13.45 -7.03 9.23
CA THR A 383 -14.91 -6.88 9.18
C THR A 383 -15.38 -6.86 7.73
N GLN A 384 -16.39 -7.66 7.39
CA GLN A 384 -17.16 -7.45 6.17
C GLN A 384 -18.28 -6.43 6.44
N LEU A 385 -18.40 -5.44 5.56
CA LEU A 385 -19.33 -4.31 5.62
C LEU A 385 -20.50 -4.47 4.64
N VAL A 386 -20.21 -4.99 3.45
CA VAL A 386 -21.16 -5.18 2.34
C VAL A 386 -20.87 -6.52 1.67
N HIS A 387 -21.92 -7.28 1.32
CA HIS A 387 -21.76 -8.53 0.57
C HIS A 387 -21.21 -8.25 -0.83
N THR A 388 -20.27 -9.08 -1.30
CA THR A 388 -19.60 -8.90 -2.60
C THR A 388 -20.52 -8.98 -3.81
N LYS A 389 -21.73 -9.52 -3.65
CA LYS A 389 -22.81 -9.46 -4.66
C LYS A 389 -23.38 -8.05 -4.86
N ASP A 390 -23.31 -7.19 -3.85
CA ASP A 390 -23.80 -5.82 -3.86
C ASP A 390 -22.67 -4.87 -4.34
N ILE A 391 -22.97 -3.59 -4.57
CA ILE A 391 -22.02 -2.61 -5.11
C ILE A 391 -21.75 -1.54 -4.06
N ALA A 392 -20.69 -1.70 -3.28
CA ALA A 392 -20.23 -0.69 -2.33
C ALA A 392 -19.76 0.59 -3.05
N TRP A 393 -20.01 1.77 -2.47
CA TRP A 393 -19.59 3.05 -3.02
C TRP A 393 -18.23 3.46 -2.44
N HIS A 394 -17.13 2.96 -3.01
CA HIS A 394 -15.77 3.24 -2.54
C HIS A 394 -14.92 4.01 -3.55
N ALA A 395 -14.96 3.63 -4.83
CA ALA A 395 -14.01 4.13 -5.83
C ALA A 395 -14.29 5.55 -6.38
N GLY A 396 -15.45 6.17 -6.08
CA GLY A 396 -15.85 7.45 -6.70
C GLY A 396 -16.14 7.40 -8.21
N ASN A 397 -16.03 6.22 -8.83
CA ASN A 397 -16.27 5.98 -10.25
C ASN A 397 -17.19 4.75 -10.41
N LYS A 398 -18.35 4.91 -11.06
CA LYS A 398 -19.37 3.84 -11.15
C LYS A 398 -18.90 2.64 -11.97
N THR A 399 -18.12 2.84 -13.05
CA THR A 399 -17.53 1.74 -13.82
C THR A 399 -16.61 0.90 -12.94
N ILE A 400 -15.79 1.51 -12.07
CA ILE A 400 -14.95 0.76 -11.14
C ILE A 400 -15.79 0.11 -10.04
N ASN A 401 -16.66 0.83 -9.33
CA ASN A 401 -17.52 0.26 -8.28
C ASN A 401 -18.29 -0.99 -8.76
N MET A 402 -18.92 -0.92 -9.94
CA MET A 402 -19.64 -2.06 -10.55
C MET A 402 -18.76 -3.30 -10.74
N HIS A 403 -17.47 -3.13 -11.00
CA HIS A 403 -16.53 -4.19 -11.35
C HIS A 403 -15.46 -4.46 -10.28
N SER A 404 -15.63 -3.94 -9.06
CA SER A 404 -14.61 -4.06 -8.01
C SER A 404 -15.12 -4.54 -6.65
N VAL A 405 -14.17 -4.97 -5.83
CA VAL A 405 -14.30 -5.12 -4.37
C VAL A 405 -13.31 -4.20 -3.68
N GLY A 406 -13.78 -3.07 -3.15
CA GLY A 406 -12.99 -2.21 -2.27
C GLY A 406 -12.74 -2.81 -0.89
N ILE A 407 -11.50 -2.66 -0.40
CA ILE A 407 -11.00 -3.10 0.90
C ILE A 407 -10.30 -1.92 1.58
N GLU A 408 -10.81 -1.56 2.75
CA GLU A 408 -10.30 -0.48 3.60
C GLU A 408 -9.24 -0.98 4.57
N HIS A 409 -8.26 -0.12 4.86
CA HIS A 409 -7.14 -0.42 5.76
C HIS A 409 -7.02 0.68 6.82
N GLU A 410 -6.97 0.31 8.10
CA GLU A 410 -6.79 1.28 9.20
C GLU A 410 -5.43 1.99 9.08
N GLY A 411 -5.48 3.28 8.72
CA GLY A 411 -4.32 4.07 8.35
C GLY A 411 -4.68 5.45 7.79
N PHE A 412 -3.67 6.10 7.22
CA PHE A 412 -3.68 7.45 6.64
C PHE A 412 -2.65 7.49 5.49
N ALA A 413 -3.03 8.02 4.32
CA ALA A 413 -2.19 8.05 3.13
C ALA A 413 -1.02 9.03 3.25
N LEU A 414 -1.13 10.05 4.14
CA LEU A 414 0.00 10.86 4.64
C LEU A 414 -0.20 11.20 6.13
N PRO A 415 0.65 10.70 7.04
CA PRO A 415 0.58 11.06 8.45
C PRO A 415 1.33 12.37 8.72
N ASP A 416 0.60 13.49 8.75
CA ASP A 416 1.15 14.85 8.83
C ASP A 416 1.80 15.24 10.19
N ASP A 417 1.56 14.50 11.28
CA ASP A 417 2.14 14.80 12.60
C ASP A 417 3.35 13.94 12.99
N ARG A 418 3.46 12.73 12.44
CA ARG A 418 4.51 11.75 12.78
C ARG A 418 4.71 10.78 11.60
N PRO A 419 5.94 10.39 11.24
CA PRO A 419 6.14 9.30 10.28
C PRO A 419 5.50 8.00 10.84
N THR A 420 4.62 7.36 10.05
CA THR A 420 4.05 6.05 10.38
C THR A 420 4.24 5.03 9.26
N TRP A 421 3.85 3.79 9.57
CA TRP A 421 3.85 2.62 8.69
C TRP A 421 2.62 1.75 8.98
N TYR A 422 2.03 1.13 7.95
CA TYR A 422 0.97 0.13 8.08
C TYR A 422 1.54 -1.19 8.63
N SER A 423 0.81 -1.88 9.51
CA SER A 423 1.33 -3.04 10.23
C SER A 423 1.50 -4.29 9.38
N GLU A 424 2.45 -5.17 9.76
CA GLU A 424 2.60 -6.48 9.13
C GLU A 424 1.35 -7.36 9.33
N GLN A 425 0.65 -7.20 10.47
CA GLN A 425 -0.60 -7.89 10.76
C GLN A 425 -1.69 -7.54 9.72
N LEU A 426 -1.81 -6.26 9.37
CA LEU A 426 -2.75 -5.75 8.36
C LEU A 426 -2.36 -6.24 6.96
N TYR A 427 -1.09 -6.10 6.56
CA TYR A 427 -0.61 -6.58 5.27
C TYR A 427 -0.86 -8.09 5.08
N GLN A 428 -0.53 -8.91 6.09
CA GLN A 428 -0.73 -10.37 6.07
C GLN A 428 -2.20 -10.77 5.95
N SER A 429 -3.09 -10.13 6.71
CA SER A 429 -4.52 -10.42 6.68
C SER A 429 -5.21 -9.91 5.42
N SER A 430 -4.85 -8.71 4.96
CA SER A 430 -5.32 -8.12 3.70
C SER A 430 -4.93 -8.99 2.51
N ALA A 431 -3.65 -9.34 2.36
CA ALA A 431 -3.19 -10.20 1.26
C ALA A 431 -3.88 -11.59 1.31
N LYS A 432 -4.19 -12.11 2.50
CA LYS A 432 -4.94 -13.37 2.66
C LYS A 432 -6.40 -13.26 2.20
N LEU A 433 -7.07 -12.15 2.50
CA LEU A 433 -8.40 -11.83 1.98
C LEU A 433 -8.39 -11.67 0.46
N VAL A 434 -7.44 -10.89 -0.08
CA VAL A 434 -7.31 -10.62 -1.51
C VAL A 434 -7.04 -11.89 -2.32
N ARG A 435 -6.12 -12.78 -1.89
CA ARG A 435 -5.92 -14.08 -2.55
C ARG A 435 -7.20 -14.93 -2.60
N TYR A 436 -8.04 -14.87 -1.56
CA TYR A 436 -9.32 -15.59 -1.52
C TYR A 436 -10.36 -14.96 -2.46
N LEU A 437 -10.49 -13.64 -2.48
CA LEU A 437 -11.39 -12.91 -3.39
C LEU A 437 -10.96 -13.09 -4.86
N ALA A 438 -9.67 -13.00 -5.13
CA ALA A 438 -9.08 -13.25 -6.45
C ALA A 438 -9.37 -14.66 -6.95
N ALA A 439 -9.12 -15.68 -6.12
CA ALA A 439 -9.45 -17.07 -6.46
C ALA A 439 -10.97 -17.32 -6.63
N ARG A 440 -11.83 -16.56 -5.94
CA ARG A 440 -13.29 -16.67 -6.05
C ARG A 440 -13.85 -16.04 -7.33
N PHE A 441 -13.28 -14.92 -7.77
CA PHE A 441 -13.82 -14.12 -8.88
C PHE A 441 -12.99 -14.18 -10.18
N GLY A 442 -11.80 -14.78 -10.15
CA GLY A 442 -10.90 -14.84 -11.31
C GLY A 442 -10.06 -13.58 -11.52
N VAL A 443 -9.95 -12.72 -10.51
CA VAL A 443 -9.16 -11.47 -10.58
C VAL A 443 -7.67 -11.80 -10.58
N PRO A 444 -6.87 -11.34 -11.57
CA PRO A 444 -5.42 -11.49 -11.57
C PRO A 444 -4.75 -10.80 -10.37
N LEU A 445 -3.63 -11.37 -9.91
CA LEU A 445 -2.83 -10.82 -8.81
C LEU A 445 -1.68 -9.95 -9.35
N ASP A 446 -2.02 -8.94 -10.13
CA ASP A 446 -1.09 -7.94 -10.68
C ASP A 446 -1.58 -6.52 -10.35
N ARG A 447 -0.77 -5.48 -10.64
CA ARG A 447 -1.14 -4.09 -10.34
C ARG A 447 -2.14 -3.48 -11.30
N GLU A 448 -2.50 -4.13 -12.40
CA GLU A 448 -3.53 -3.64 -13.32
C GLU A 448 -4.94 -4.09 -12.87
N HIS A 449 -5.02 -5.08 -11.98
CA HIS A 449 -6.26 -5.60 -11.39
C HIS A 449 -6.35 -5.41 -9.86
N ILE A 450 -5.24 -5.50 -9.13
CA ILE A 450 -5.12 -5.11 -7.72
C ILE A 450 -4.61 -3.66 -7.68
N ILE A 451 -5.54 -2.74 -7.48
CA ILE A 451 -5.34 -1.30 -7.68
C ILE A 451 -5.49 -0.51 -6.38
N GLY A 452 -4.82 0.64 -6.25
CA GLY A 452 -5.15 1.62 -5.20
C GLY A 452 -6.31 2.52 -5.61
N HIS A 453 -6.73 3.43 -4.74
CA HIS A 453 -7.68 4.48 -5.12
C HIS A 453 -6.99 5.60 -5.93
N ASP A 454 -5.68 5.77 -5.71
CA ASP A 454 -4.77 6.52 -6.58
C ASP A 454 -4.85 6.06 -8.05
N ASP A 455 -4.99 4.77 -8.32
CA ASP A 455 -5.13 4.22 -9.67
C ASP A 455 -6.50 4.50 -10.35
N VAL A 456 -7.52 4.96 -9.63
CA VAL A 456 -8.89 5.03 -10.18
C VAL A 456 -9.09 6.26 -11.08
N PRO A 457 -9.62 6.12 -12.32
CA PRO A 457 -9.91 7.26 -13.17
C PRO A 457 -11.00 8.19 -12.62
N GLY A 458 -10.82 9.51 -12.79
CA GLY A 458 -11.91 10.47 -12.69
C GLY A 458 -12.90 10.25 -13.84
N PRO A 459 -14.21 10.02 -13.58
CA PRO A 459 -15.16 9.60 -14.62
C PRO A 459 -15.34 10.62 -15.77
N THR A 460 -15.18 11.92 -15.50
CA THR A 460 -15.04 12.99 -16.50
C THR A 460 -13.92 13.97 -16.14
N GLN A 461 -13.60 14.89 -17.06
CA GLN A 461 -12.55 15.91 -16.88
C GLN A 461 -12.76 16.82 -15.65
N ALA A 462 -14.01 17.05 -15.22
CA ALA A 462 -14.29 17.87 -14.05
C ALA A 462 -13.98 17.14 -12.73
N ASP A 463 -13.97 15.81 -12.76
CA ASP A 463 -14.00 14.95 -11.58
C ASP A 463 -12.58 14.56 -11.15
N ILE A 464 -11.62 14.56 -12.09
CA ILE A 464 -10.19 14.26 -11.87
C ILE A 464 -9.60 15.04 -10.68
N ALA A 465 -9.99 16.30 -10.48
CA ALA A 465 -9.48 17.15 -9.41
C ALA A 465 -10.06 16.82 -8.01
N GLY A 466 -11.10 15.99 -7.94
CA GLY A 466 -11.65 15.42 -6.70
C GLY A 466 -11.28 13.95 -6.48
N MET A 467 -10.39 13.38 -7.32
CA MET A 467 -10.01 11.97 -7.19
C MET A 467 -8.94 11.75 -6.11
N HIS A 468 -9.10 10.61 -5.46
CA HIS A 468 -8.32 10.09 -4.34
C HIS A 468 -6.88 9.69 -4.67
N TRP A 469 -6.08 9.50 -3.63
CA TRP A 469 -4.66 9.15 -3.69
C TRP A 469 -4.21 8.17 -2.59
N ASP A 470 -5.13 7.62 -1.79
CA ASP A 470 -4.91 6.45 -0.94
C ASP A 470 -4.60 5.19 -1.80
N PRO A 471 -3.74 4.26 -1.34
CA PRO A 471 -3.12 4.16 -0.02
C PRO A 471 -1.78 4.93 0.12
N GLY A 472 -1.56 5.98 -0.68
CA GLY A 472 -0.41 6.88 -0.56
C GLY A 472 0.95 6.28 -0.94
N THR A 473 2.00 7.07 -0.76
CA THR A 473 3.36 6.70 -1.20
C THR A 473 4.12 5.78 -0.23
N PHE A 474 3.52 5.52 0.94
CA PHE A 474 4.10 4.74 2.05
C PHE A 474 3.61 3.28 2.09
N TRP A 475 2.66 2.92 1.23
CA TRP A 475 2.22 1.54 1.04
C TRP A 475 3.27 0.74 0.26
N ASP A 476 3.87 -0.27 0.89
CA ASP A 476 4.90 -1.13 0.29
C ASP A 476 4.24 -2.12 -0.69
N TRP A 477 3.94 -1.63 -1.89
CA TRP A 477 3.36 -2.42 -2.99
C TRP A 477 4.22 -3.64 -3.35
N ALA A 478 5.55 -3.59 -3.19
CA ALA A 478 6.43 -4.72 -3.48
C ALA A 478 6.19 -5.87 -2.47
N HIS A 479 6.18 -5.55 -1.17
CA HIS A 479 5.81 -6.48 -0.10
C HIS A 479 4.38 -7.00 -0.25
N TYR A 480 3.44 -6.13 -0.59
CA TYR A 480 2.06 -6.55 -0.77
C TYR A 480 1.95 -7.60 -1.89
N LEU A 481 2.64 -7.39 -3.02
CA LEU A 481 2.77 -8.37 -4.11
C LEU A 481 3.51 -9.66 -3.69
N GLU A 482 4.58 -9.56 -2.87
CA GLU A 482 5.22 -10.74 -2.24
C GLU A 482 4.20 -11.57 -1.43
N LEU A 483 3.39 -10.92 -0.59
CA LEU A 483 2.37 -11.58 0.23
C LEU A 483 1.18 -12.10 -0.57
N LEU A 484 0.82 -11.46 -1.68
CA LEU A 484 -0.18 -11.99 -2.62
C LEU A 484 0.32 -13.27 -3.32
N GLY A 485 1.62 -13.56 -3.28
CA GLY A 485 2.24 -14.68 -3.98
C GLY A 485 2.52 -14.38 -5.46
N ALA A 486 2.47 -13.09 -5.83
CA ALA A 486 2.77 -12.58 -7.17
C ALA A 486 3.84 -11.47 -7.08
N PRO A 487 5.02 -11.72 -6.49
CA PRO A 487 6.08 -10.72 -6.38
C PRO A 487 6.51 -10.23 -7.75
N ILE A 488 6.92 -8.96 -7.83
CA ILE A 488 7.40 -8.33 -9.08
C ILE A 488 8.53 -9.21 -9.66
N PRO A 489 8.38 -9.77 -10.87
CA PRO A 489 9.35 -10.70 -11.42
C PRO A 489 10.74 -10.06 -11.60
N PRO A 490 11.83 -10.85 -11.48
CA PRO A 490 13.14 -10.39 -11.95
C PRO A 490 13.09 -10.21 -13.47
N GLY A 491 13.15 -8.94 -13.91
CA GLY A 491 13.30 -8.60 -15.32
C GLY A 491 14.68 -8.95 -15.86
N THR A 492 14.90 -8.70 -17.15
CA THR A 492 16.20 -8.97 -17.78
C THR A 492 17.25 -7.92 -17.42
N ASP A 493 18.50 -8.33 -17.14
CA ASP A 493 19.67 -7.45 -16.96
C ASP A 493 19.99 -6.57 -18.20
N ALA A 494 19.35 -6.82 -19.33
CA ALA A 494 19.52 -6.06 -20.55
C ALA A 494 18.69 -4.76 -20.54
N PRO A 495 19.22 -3.64 -21.06
CA PRO A 495 18.46 -2.40 -21.23
C PRO A 495 17.13 -2.61 -21.97
N PRO A 496 16.08 -1.88 -21.58
CA PRO A 496 14.78 -1.91 -22.24
C PRO A 496 14.85 -1.25 -23.62
N GLN A 497 14.07 -1.74 -24.58
CA GLN A 497 13.99 -1.17 -25.94
C GLN A 497 12.58 -0.64 -26.23
N PRO A 498 12.39 0.35 -27.13
CA PRO A 498 11.07 0.80 -27.53
C PRO A 498 10.17 -0.37 -27.97
N GLY A 499 9.00 -0.49 -27.33
CA GLY A 499 8.07 -1.62 -27.53
C GLY A 499 8.26 -2.82 -26.59
N ASP A 500 9.29 -2.85 -25.74
CA ASP A 500 9.26 -3.62 -24.48
C ASP A 500 8.32 -2.95 -23.46
N THR A 501 8.04 -3.61 -22.34
CA THR A 501 7.46 -2.95 -21.15
C THR A 501 8.42 -2.98 -19.97
N VAL A 502 8.23 -2.06 -19.02
CA VAL A 502 8.96 -2.01 -17.75
C VAL A 502 7.99 -1.96 -16.58
N THR A 503 8.18 -2.84 -15.61
CA THR A 503 7.47 -2.79 -14.32
C THR A 503 8.29 -1.96 -13.34
N ILE A 504 7.70 -0.92 -12.76
CA ILE A 504 8.37 -0.07 -11.77
C ILE A 504 8.68 -0.88 -10.51
N ALA A 505 9.92 -0.82 -10.03
CA ALA A 505 10.39 -1.66 -8.93
C ALA A 505 11.62 -1.06 -8.20
N PRO A 506 11.55 0.19 -7.70
CA PRO A 506 12.54 0.67 -6.74
C PRO A 506 12.56 -0.23 -5.49
N ALA A 507 13.68 -0.25 -4.78
CA ALA A 507 13.76 -0.94 -3.49
C ALA A 507 13.10 -0.09 -2.39
N PHE A 508 12.21 -0.68 -1.59
CA PHE A 508 11.59 0.00 -0.45
C PHE A 508 12.56 0.02 0.76
N ASP A 509 13.71 0.67 0.56
CA ASP A 509 14.78 0.86 1.53
C ASP A 509 15.48 2.23 1.36
N SER A 510 16.58 2.46 2.08
CA SER A 510 17.35 3.71 2.06
C SER A 510 18.03 4.04 0.71
N THR A 511 17.88 3.20 -0.32
CA THR A 511 18.30 3.52 -1.69
C THR A 511 17.22 4.24 -2.52
N ASN A 512 15.94 4.21 -2.12
CA ASN A 512 14.86 4.99 -2.74
C ASN A 512 14.14 5.88 -1.71
N GLU A 513 14.80 6.96 -1.31
CA GLU A 513 14.20 8.05 -0.50
C GLU A 513 14.05 9.35 -1.32
N PRO A 514 13.23 9.37 -2.40
CA PRO A 514 12.94 10.60 -3.13
C PRO A 514 12.22 11.60 -2.21
N PRO A 515 12.49 12.91 -2.33
CA PRO A 515 11.99 13.89 -1.38
C PRO A 515 10.48 14.10 -1.48
N VAL A 516 9.77 13.88 -0.37
CA VAL A 516 8.34 14.23 -0.22
C VAL A 516 8.20 15.41 0.76
N SER A 517 7.37 16.39 0.40
CA SER A 517 7.12 17.62 1.15
C SER A 517 6.49 17.33 2.52
N GLY A 518 6.92 18.07 3.55
CA GLY A 518 6.36 17.98 4.90
C GLY A 518 6.94 16.87 5.76
N VAL A 519 7.51 15.81 5.16
CA VAL A 519 7.99 14.62 5.88
C VAL A 519 9.51 14.46 5.86
N ALA A 520 10.02 13.64 6.78
CA ALA A 520 11.43 13.25 6.81
C ALA A 520 11.73 12.18 5.74
N ALA A 521 13.00 12.11 5.29
CA ALA A 521 13.45 11.11 4.33
C ALA A 521 13.21 9.67 4.84
N ARG A 522 12.53 8.89 4.01
CA ARG A 522 12.12 7.50 4.24
C ARG A 522 11.98 6.78 2.89
N PRO A 523 11.87 5.44 2.87
CA PRO A 523 11.56 4.70 1.65
C PRO A 523 10.20 5.11 1.08
N GLU A 524 10.14 5.27 -0.24
CA GLU A 524 8.91 5.61 -0.98
C GLU A 524 8.60 4.55 -2.04
N ASN A 525 7.32 4.34 -2.34
CA ASN A 525 6.87 3.31 -3.29
C ASN A 525 6.90 3.72 -4.77
N PHE A 526 7.56 4.81 -5.14
CA PHE A 526 7.50 5.39 -6.48
C PHE A 526 8.84 5.94 -6.98
N VAL A 527 8.90 6.30 -8.27
CA VAL A 527 9.97 7.10 -8.88
C VAL A 527 9.41 8.33 -9.59
N TYR A 528 10.15 9.45 -9.53
CA TYR A 528 9.77 10.71 -10.17
C TYR A 528 10.02 10.71 -11.69
N LEU A 529 9.04 11.23 -12.43
CA LEU A 529 9.00 11.32 -13.88
C LEU A 529 9.36 12.72 -14.36
N ARG A 530 10.28 12.80 -15.31
CA ARG A 530 10.88 14.05 -15.79
C ARG A 530 10.67 14.26 -17.28
N THR A 531 10.72 15.53 -17.66
CA THR A 531 10.67 16.03 -19.04
C THR A 531 11.90 15.66 -19.89
N GLY A 532 12.95 15.10 -19.28
CA GLY A 532 14.17 14.68 -19.98
C GLY A 532 15.07 13.78 -19.11
N PRO A 533 16.09 13.12 -19.71
CA PRO A 533 17.00 12.21 -19.02
C PRO A 533 18.09 12.95 -18.24
N SER A 534 17.69 13.70 -17.21
CA SER A 534 18.58 14.37 -16.26
C SER A 534 17.86 14.66 -14.95
N THR A 535 18.59 14.64 -13.83
CA THR A 535 18.08 15.12 -12.53
C THR A 535 17.76 16.62 -12.54
N ASP A 536 18.35 17.37 -13.48
CA ASP A 536 18.11 18.81 -13.67
C ASP A 536 16.88 19.08 -14.56
N SER A 537 16.36 18.07 -15.27
CA SER A 537 15.12 18.21 -16.05
C SER A 537 13.92 18.37 -15.12
N PRO A 538 13.04 19.35 -15.37
CA PRO A 538 11.79 19.51 -14.62
C PRO A 538 10.97 18.23 -14.58
N LEU A 539 10.24 18.05 -13.47
CA LEU A 539 9.18 17.07 -13.33
C LEU A 539 8.10 17.33 -14.41
N ILE A 540 7.44 16.27 -14.89
CA ILE A 540 6.36 16.42 -15.88
C ILE A 540 5.15 17.17 -15.28
N ASN A 541 4.26 17.67 -16.14
CA ASN A 541 2.98 18.30 -15.73
C ASN A 541 3.08 19.53 -14.79
N ASN A 542 4.28 20.05 -14.54
CA ASN A 542 4.60 21.02 -13.49
C ASN A 542 4.43 20.45 -12.06
N GLY A 543 4.54 19.13 -11.92
CA GLY A 543 4.47 18.41 -10.66
C GLY A 543 5.57 18.82 -9.68
N GLY A 544 5.35 18.51 -8.41
CA GLY A 544 6.24 18.84 -7.31
C GLY A 544 6.17 17.82 -6.18
N THR A 545 6.96 18.06 -5.14
CA THR A 545 7.25 17.04 -4.13
C THR A 545 6.13 16.73 -3.14
N ARG A 546 4.87 17.17 -3.35
CA ARG A 546 3.77 16.85 -2.42
C ARG A 546 3.44 15.35 -2.45
N ALA A 547 2.89 14.78 -1.38
CA ALA A 547 2.47 13.37 -1.38
C ALA A 547 1.27 13.13 -2.32
N ASP A 548 0.27 14.02 -2.25
CA ASP A 548 -0.97 14.02 -3.05
C ASP A 548 -0.79 14.45 -4.51
N ASP A 549 0.35 15.05 -4.88
CA ASP A 549 0.68 15.32 -6.28
C ASP A 549 1.15 14.05 -6.97
N TRP A 550 0.23 13.37 -7.64
CA TRP A 550 0.48 12.15 -8.40
C TRP A 550 0.83 12.41 -9.88
N SER A 551 0.91 13.68 -10.30
CA SER A 551 1.00 14.04 -11.73
C SER A 551 2.31 13.61 -12.42
N ASP A 552 3.32 13.25 -11.63
CA ASP A 552 4.69 12.97 -12.04
C ASP A 552 5.30 11.70 -11.39
N LYS A 553 4.47 10.79 -10.85
CA LYS A 553 4.94 9.59 -10.14
C LYS A 553 4.62 8.30 -10.89
N ALA A 554 5.63 7.44 -11.07
CA ALA A 554 5.41 6.05 -11.47
C ALA A 554 5.50 5.14 -10.23
N VAL A 555 4.41 4.42 -9.92
CA VAL A 555 4.23 3.68 -8.67
C VAL A 555 4.65 2.21 -8.81
N THR A 556 5.19 1.62 -7.75
CA THR A 556 5.73 0.24 -7.72
C THR A 556 4.71 -0.81 -8.18
N GLY A 557 5.20 -1.71 -9.04
CA GLY A 557 4.47 -2.81 -9.67
C GLY A 557 3.61 -2.40 -10.87
N ALA A 558 3.34 -1.11 -11.09
CA ALA A 558 2.69 -0.63 -12.32
C ALA A 558 3.58 -0.86 -13.54
N THR A 559 2.99 -1.22 -14.69
CA THR A 559 3.76 -1.60 -15.88
C THR A 559 3.48 -0.69 -17.08
N TYR A 560 4.54 -0.15 -17.67
CA TYR A 560 4.48 0.86 -18.73
C TYR A 560 5.18 0.43 -20.01
N ALA A 561 4.70 0.92 -21.15
CA ALA A 561 5.35 0.73 -22.44
C ALA A 561 6.59 1.63 -22.57
N VAL A 562 7.71 1.06 -23.02
CA VAL A 562 8.97 1.77 -23.19
C VAL A 562 8.92 2.63 -24.45
N ALA A 563 9.21 3.91 -24.29
CA ALA A 563 9.27 4.89 -25.36
C ALA A 563 10.70 5.11 -25.90
N ASP A 564 11.73 4.98 -25.05
CA ASP A 564 13.15 5.22 -25.37
C ASP A 564 14.09 4.83 -24.21
N GLU A 565 15.41 4.86 -24.45
CA GLU A 565 16.47 4.62 -23.46
C GLU A 565 17.65 5.57 -23.69
N GLN A 566 18.25 6.09 -22.61
CA GLN A 566 19.47 6.92 -22.70
C GLN A 566 20.39 6.74 -21.48
N GLY A 567 21.18 5.67 -21.46
CA GLY A 567 22.10 5.33 -20.39
C GLY A 567 21.35 4.88 -19.14
N ASP A 568 21.64 5.50 -17.99
CA ASP A 568 20.93 5.24 -16.73
C ASP A 568 19.51 5.85 -16.69
N TRP A 569 18.87 6.11 -17.84
CA TRP A 569 17.54 6.68 -17.96
C TRP A 569 16.64 5.86 -18.88
N THR A 570 15.49 5.44 -18.36
CA THR A 570 14.43 4.78 -19.13
C THR A 570 13.32 5.80 -19.43
N SER A 571 12.77 5.76 -20.64
CA SER A 571 11.62 6.57 -21.03
C SER A 571 10.38 5.72 -21.26
N ILE A 572 9.22 6.22 -20.83
CA ILE A 572 7.93 5.54 -20.96
C ILE A 572 6.87 6.48 -21.55
N TRP A 573 5.81 5.88 -22.10
CA TRP A 573 4.58 6.59 -22.41
C TRP A 573 3.74 6.73 -21.13
N TYR A 574 3.41 7.97 -20.77
CA TYR A 574 2.69 8.34 -19.54
C TYR A 574 1.96 9.66 -19.80
N ASP A 575 0.70 9.79 -19.40
CA ASP A 575 -0.12 11.00 -19.49
C ASP A 575 -0.11 11.71 -20.86
N GLY A 576 -0.26 10.92 -21.94
CA GLY A 576 -0.27 11.41 -23.32
C GLY A 576 1.07 11.96 -23.82
N GLN A 577 2.16 11.76 -23.09
CA GLN A 577 3.49 12.30 -23.39
C GLN A 577 4.61 11.27 -23.12
N LYS A 578 5.83 11.65 -23.50
CA LYS A 578 7.05 10.88 -23.24
C LYS A 578 7.76 11.46 -22.02
N CYS A 579 7.91 10.66 -20.96
CA CYS A 579 8.61 11.06 -19.74
C CYS A 579 9.80 10.14 -19.44
N TRP A 580 10.62 10.50 -18.46
CA TRP A 580 11.88 9.82 -18.14
C TRP A 580 12.04 9.60 -16.63
N PHE A 581 12.57 8.44 -16.24
CA PHE A 581 13.03 8.18 -14.87
C PHE A 581 14.45 7.61 -14.86
N ALA A 582 15.17 7.85 -13.76
CA ALA A 582 16.49 7.29 -13.56
C ALA A 582 16.35 5.79 -13.24
N ASN A 583 17.00 4.94 -14.03
CA ASN A 583 17.00 3.49 -13.88
C ASN A 583 18.44 2.91 -13.91
N PRO A 584 19.37 3.42 -13.09
CA PRO A 584 20.75 2.97 -13.09
C PRO A 584 20.82 1.47 -12.81
N GLY A 585 21.51 0.72 -13.68
CA GLY A 585 21.66 -0.73 -13.57
C GLY A 585 20.34 -1.54 -13.56
N GLY A 586 19.21 -0.98 -14.00
CA GLY A 586 17.90 -1.64 -13.91
C GLY A 586 17.31 -1.70 -12.48
N HIS A 587 17.87 -0.94 -11.54
CA HIS A 587 17.45 -0.99 -10.14
C HIS A 587 16.07 -0.37 -9.88
N ALA A 588 15.64 0.61 -10.68
CA ALA A 588 14.37 1.31 -10.50
C ALA A 588 13.18 0.66 -11.22
N ALA A 589 13.41 -0.10 -12.29
CA ALA A 589 12.36 -0.83 -13.00
C ALA A 589 12.91 -2.08 -13.70
N ARG A 590 12.07 -3.13 -13.78
CA ARG A 590 12.39 -4.43 -14.38
C ARG A 590 11.92 -4.50 -15.83
N THR A 591 12.85 -4.82 -16.74
CA THR A 591 12.54 -5.01 -18.17
C THR A 591 11.77 -6.31 -18.41
N ASN A 592 10.53 -6.17 -18.85
CA ASN A 592 9.70 -7.27 -19.35
C ASN A 592 9.87 -7.32 -20.87
N ARG A 593 10.79 -8.17 -21.34
CA ARG A 593 11.04 -8.26 -22.78
C ARG A 593 9.85 -8.81 -23.54
N ARG A 594 9.52 -8.11 -24.62
CA ARG A 594 8.56 -8.56 -25.62
C ARG A 594 8.99 -9.93 -26.15
N ALA A 595 8.14 -10.94 -26.03
CA ALA A 595 8.45 -12.26 -26.56
C ALA A 595 8.65 -12.16 -28.09
N ALA A 596 9.86 -12.41 -28.57
CA ALA A 596 10.14 -12.39 -30.00
C ALA A 596 9.19 -13.37 -30.72
N PRO A 597 8.54 -12.95 -31.83
CA PRO A 597 7.58 -13.79 -32.52
C PRO A 597 8.27 -15.09 -32.94
N LYS A 598 7.77 -16.23 -32.43
CA LYS A 598 8.30 -17.55 -32.76
C LYS A 598 8.12 -17.80 -34.26
N LEU A 599 9.18 -17.59 -35.04
CA LEU A 599 9.26 -18.05 -36.41
C LEU A 599 9.05 -19.57 -36.40
N SER A 600 7.88 -20.01 -36.84
CA SER A 600 7.47 -21.40 -36.70
C SER A 600 8.41 -22.32 -37.50
N PRO A 601 9.07 -23.30 -36.86
CA PRO A 601 9.92 -24.25 -37.58
C PRO A 601 9.12 -25.24 -38.44
N TYR A 602 7.79 -25.28 -38.29
CA TYR A 602 6.89 -26.21 -38.98
C TYR A 602 6.64 -25.90 -40.47
N ALA A 603 7.50 -25.12 -41.11
CA ALA A 603 7.49 -24.91 -42.56
C ALA A 603 8.00 -26.12 -43.38
N SER A 604 8.26 -27.28 -42.75
CA SER A 604 8.95 -28.42 -43.39
C SER A 604 8.62 -29.83 -42.85
N VAL A 605 7.62 -30.01 -41.98
CA VAL A 605 7.31 -31.32 -41.38
C VAL A 605 5.83 -31.67 -41.54
N PHE A 606 5.49 -32.40 -42.61
CA PHE A 606 4.11 -32.81 -42.91
C PHE A 606 3.96 -34.26 -43.45
N ASP A 607 5.02 -35.07 -43.47
CA ASP A 607 5.06 -36.36 -44.19
C ASP A 607 5.08 -37.65 -43.31
N GLU A 608 5.21 -37.58 -41.97
CA GLU A 608 5.63 -38.77 -41.18
C GLU A 608 4.89 -39.04 -39.83
N LEU A 609 3.58 -38.77 -39.72
CA LEU A 609 2.77 -39.16 -38.53
C LEU A 609 1.39 -39.76 -38.87
N ALA A 610 1.38 -40.80 -39.71
CA ALA A 610 0.15 -41.49 -40.13
C ALA A 610 0.03 -42.93 -39.56
N ASP A 611 0.17 -43.13 -38.23
CA ASP A 611 0.01 -44.50 -37.64
C ASP A 611 -0.36 -44.59 -36.14
N TRP A 612 -1.01 -43.58 -35.54
CA TRP A 612 -1.35 -43.58 -34.09
C TRP A 612 -2.85 -43.66 -33.71
N ALA A 613 -3.74 -43.86 -34.68
CA ALA A 613 -5.18 -43.71 -34.52
C ALA A 613 -5.97 -44.98 -34.11
N ALA A 614 -5.37 -45.90 -33.33
CA ALA A 614 -5.88 -47.28 -33.20
C ALA A 614 -6.04 -47.87 -31.78
N LEU A 615 -5.74 -47.14 -30.69
CA LEU A 615 -5.64 -47.76 -29.35
C LEU A 615 -6.46 -47.14 -28.19
N VAL A 616 -7.33 -46.15 -28.43
CA VAL A 616 -8.22 -45.60 -27.38
C VAL A 616 -9.63 -45.38 -27.90
N GLY A 617 -10.59 -46.13 -27.33
CA GLY A 617 -12.02 -45.89 -27.49
C GLY A 617 -12.52 -44.75 -26.58
N PRO A 618 -13.76 -44.27 -26.78
CA PRO A 618 -14.19 -42.99 -26.24
C PRO A 618 -14.46 -43.01 -24.73
N ALA A 619 -13.81 -42.09 -24.03
CA ALA A 619 -14.29 -41.51 -22.78
C ALA A 619 -14.43 -40.00 -23.01
N THR A 620 -15.50 -39.40 -22.48
CA THR A 620 -15.81 -37.97 -22.68
C THR A 620 -15.70 -37.17 -21.38
N PRO A 621 -14.56 -36.51 -21.11
CA PRO A 621 -14.53 -35.25 -20.39
C PRO A 621 -15.12 -34.15 -21.28
N ALA A 622 -15.78 -33.14 -20.70
CA ALA A 622 -16.17 -31.95 -21.44
C ALA A 622 -15.01 -30.93 -21.42
N ASP A 623 -14.54 -30.58 -22.61
CA ASP A 623 -13.72 -29.44 -23.01
C ASP A 623 -12.96 -28.70 -21.88
N ALA A 624 -11.78 -29.21 -21.56
CA ALA A 624 -10.68 -28.35 -21.15
C ALA A 624 -10.18 -27.62 -22.41
N THR A 625 -10.60 -26.37 -22.61
CA THR A 625 -10.19 -25.54 -23.75
C THR A 625 -8.69 -25.21 -23.71
N ASP A 626 -8.07 -25.12 -24.88
CA ASP A 626 -6.62 -25.19 -25.09
C ASP A 626 -5.73 -24.34 -24.17
N SER A 627 -4.61 -24.93 -23.75
CA SER A 627 -3.54 -24.25 -23.01
C SER A 627 -2.70 -23.26 -23.83
N ASP A 628 -3.07 -22.96 -25.08
CA ASP A 628 -2.30 -22.11 -25.99
C ASP A 628 -2.54 -20.59 -25.77
N GLU A 629 -3.66 -20.18 -25.17
CA GLU A 629 -3.89 -18.76 -24.80
C GLU A 629 -2.90 -18.27 -23.72
N ALA A 630 -2.38 -19.18 -22.89
CA ALA A 630 -1.44 -18.89 -21.79
C ALA A 630 -0.02 -18.47 -22.24
N SER A 631 0.15 -18.05 -23.50
CA SER A 631 1.43 -17.58 -24.06
C SER A 631 1.35 -16.27 -24.87
N ALA A 632 0.20 -15.59 -24.86
CA ALA A 632 0.10 -14.24 -25.41
C ALA A 632 0.90 -13.24 -24.56
N GLY A 633 1.93 -12.62 -25.15
CA GLY A 633 2.71 -11.56 -24.50
C GLY A 633 1.90 -10.26 -24.29
N PRO A 634 2.47 -9.26 -23.59
CA PRO A 634 1.78 -8.04 -23.21
C PRO A 634 1.12 -7.34 -24.41
N VAL A 635 -0.17 -7.02 -24.26
CA VAL A 635 -0.99 -6.42 -25.31
C VAL A 635 -0.78 -4.91 -25.31
N LEU A 636 0.13 -4.45 -26.18
CA LEU A 636 0.30 -3.02 -26.42
C LEU A 636 -0.77 -2.50 -27.40
N LEU A 637 -1.28 -1.30 -27.12
CA LEU A 637 -2.29 -0.60 -27.90
C LEU A 637 -1.74 0.72 -28.42
N THR A 638 -2.09 1.07 -29.65
CA THR A 638 -1.71 2.33 -30.30
C THR A 638 -2.85 2.78 -31.23
N PRO A 639 -2.99 4.08 -31.54
CA PRO A 639 -3.98 4.57 -32.51
C PRO A 639 -3.96 3.82 -33.85
N ARG A 640 -5.16 3.63 -34.43
CA ARG A 640 -5.31 3.10 -35.79
C ARG A 640 -4.66 4.03 -36.82
N SER A 641 -4.07 3.43 -37.84
CA SER A 641 -3.41 4.14 -38.94
C SER A 641 -4.37 5.12 -39.62
N GLY A 642 -3.99 6.40 -39.64
CA GLY A 642 -4.80 7.50 -40.20
C GLY A 642 -5.45 8.41 -39.14
N LEU A 643 -5.51 7.98 -37.88
CA LEU A 643 -5.88 8.84 -36.76
C LEU A 643 -4.64 9.61 -36.27
N ALA A 644 -4.77 10.92 -36.05
CA ALA A 644 -3.67 11.76 -35.55
C ALA A 644 -3.54 11.69 -34.01
N SER A 645 -4.68 11.61 -33.33
CA SER A 645 -4.82 11.23 -31.92
C SER A 645 -6.18 10.58 -31.70
N ILE A 646 -6.37 9.96 -30.52
CA ILE A 646 -7.61 9.29 -30.11
C ILE A 646 -8.05 9.79 -28.72
N PRO A 647 -9.37 9.83 -28.43
CA PRO A 647 -9.87 10.21 -27.12
C PRO A 647 -9.51 9.20 -26.02
N VAL A 648 -9.35 9.71 -24.79
CA VAL A 648 -9.26 8.91 -23.57
C VAL A 648 -10.54 9.09 -22.75
N TYR A 649 -11.06 8.02 -22.13
CA TYR A 649 -12.29 8.05 -21.33
C TYR A 649 -12.02 7.66 -19.87
N GLY A 650 -12.67 8.34 -18.92
CA GLY A 650 -12.63 7.99 -17.49
C GLY A 650 -13.56 6.83 -17.10
N ARG A 651 -14.42 6.39 -18.01
CA ARG A 651 -15.45 5.36 -17.78
C ARG A 651 -15.86 4.68 -19.09
N ALA A 652 -16.28 3.42 -19.01
CA ALA A 652 -16.72 2.61 -20.13
C ALA A 652 -18.25 2.44 -20.09
N TYR A 653 -18.99 3.48 -20.51
CA TYR A 653 -20.46 3.44 -20.57
C TYR A 653 -21.00 2.99 -21.94
N PRO A 654 -22.18 2.35 -21.99
CA PRO A 654 -22.85 1.96 -23.24
C PRO A 654 -23.12 3.15 -24.17
N GLU A 655 -23.17 2.89 -25.47
CA GLU A 655 -23.66 3.86 -26.45
C GLU A 655 -25.15 4.17 -26.23
N ALA A 656 -25.60 5.38 -26.56
CA ALA A 656 -26.97 5.84 -26.27
C ALA A 656 -28.08 4.93 -26.86
N ALA A 657 -27.78 4.15 -27.90
CA ALA A 657 -28.72 3.18 -28.48
C ALA A 657 -29.00 1.97 -27.57
N ALA A 658 -28.07 1.60 -26.68
CA ALA A 658 -28.23 0.47 -25.74
C ALA A 658 -29.34 0.71 -24.70
N TYR A 659 -29.69 1.98 -24.45
CA TYR A 659 -30.74 2.37 -23.51
C TYR A 659 -32.17 2.30 -24.11
N ALA A 660 -32.31 2.12 -25.43
CA ALA A 660 -33.62 2.09 -26.10
C ALA A 660 -34.62 1.03 -25.58
N PRO A 661 -34.23 -0.15 -25.06
CA PRO A 661 -35.14 -1.10 -24.42
C PRO A 661 -35.66 -0.67 -23.04
N TYR A 662 -35.06 0.36 -22.42
CA TYR A 662 -35.23 0.70 -21.01
C TYR A 662 -35.70 2.17 -20.86
N PRO A 663 -36.94 2.50 -21.23
CA PRO A 663 -37.40 3.88 -21.42
C PRO A 663 -37.42 4.75 -20.15
N ALA A 664 -37.26 4.18 -18.95
CA ALA A 664 -37.06 4.95 -17.72
C ALA A 664 -35.60 5.36 -17.48
N ILE A 665 -34.63 4.65 -18.07
CA ILE A 665 -33.20 4.91 -17.88
C ILE A 665 -32.77 6.05 -18.82
N LYS A 666 -32.45 7.21 -18.24
CA LYS A 666 -31.86 8.33 -18.99
C LYS A 666 -30.40 7.98 -19.33
N ALA A 667 -30.12 7.74 -20.62
CA ALA A 667 -28.77 7.48 -21.12
C ALA A 667 -27.76 8.55 -20.63
N PRO A 668 -26.72 8.17 -19.86
CA PRO A 668 -25.62 9.06 -19.49
C PRO A 668 -24.81 9.48 -20.72
N ALA A 669 -24.10 10.60 -20.61
CA ALA A 669 -23.23 11.04 -21.70
C ALA A 669 -21.87 10.31 -21.65
N VAL A 670 -21.54 9.61 -22.74
CA VAL A 670 -20.19 9.11 -23.03
C VAL A 670 -19.35 10.32 -23.43
N VAL A 671 -18.51 10.81 -22.51
CA VAL A 671 -17.70 12.03 -22.68
C VAL A 671 -16.24 11.68 -22.39
N PRO A 672 -15.29 11.99 -23.29
CA PRO A 672 -13.87 11.79 -23.01
C PRO A 672 -13.34 12.83 -22.02
N VAL A 673 -12.20 12.53 -21.41
CA VAL A 673 -11.39 13.56 -20.71
C VAL A 673 -10.69 14.45 -21.74
N SER A 674 -10.03 15.54 -21.30
CA SER A 674 -9.32 16.43 -22.24
C SER A 674 -8.03 15.81 -22.81
N ALA A 675 -7.52 14.75 -22.18
CA ALA A 675 -6.37 13.99 -22.64
C ALA A 675 -6.66 13.18 -23.92
N THR A 676 -5.64 13.06 -24.77
CA THR A 676 -5.68 12.24 -25.99
C THR A 676 -4.38 11.48 -26.15
N ILE A 677 -4.42 10.32 -26.80
CA ILE A 677 -3.23 9.54 -27.16
C ILE A 677 -2.85 9.87 -28.60
N ALA A 678 -1.63 10.33 -28.84
CA ALA A 678 -1.15 10.69 -30.17
C ALA A 678 -0.69 9.47 -30.99
N ALA A 679 -0.73 9.59 -32.31
CA ALA A 679 -0.25 8.56 -33.23
C ALA A 679 1.23 8.18 -32.94
N GLY A 680 1.50 6.87 -32.82
CA GLY A 680 2.84 6.36 -32.52
C GLY A 680 3.17 6.23 -31.03
N GLN A 681 2.28 6.64 -30.13
CA GLN A 681 2.35 6.26 -28.71
C GLN A 681 1.83 4.83 -28.51
N GLU A 682 2.35 4.13 -27.50
CA GLU A 682 1.94 2.76 -27.16
C GLU A 682 1.61 2.66 -25.67
N TYR A 683 0.53 1.97 -25.30
CA TYR A 683 0.08 1.79 -23.92
C TYR A 683 -0.25 0.32 -23.65
N LEU A 684 0.03 -0.16 -22.44
CA LEU A 684 -0.32 -1.52 -22.03
C LEU A 684 -1.83 -1.62 -21.75
N ALA A 685 -2.50 -2.59 -22.37
CA ALA A 685 -3.84 -3.00 -21.98
C ALA A 685 -3.77 -3.82 -20.69
N ALA A 686 -4.59 -3.47 -19.70
CA ALA A 686 -4.74 -4.24 -18.45
C ALA A 686 -5.37 -5.61 -18.73
N GLU A 687 -6.38 -5.65 -19.60
CA GLU A 687 -6.97 -6.89 -20.12
C GLU A 687 -6.62 -7.10 -21.59
N SER A 688 -6.34 -8.34 -21.97
CA SER A 688 -6.00 -8.72 -23.35
C SER A 688 -7.17 -8.64 -24.33
N THR A 689 -8.40 -8.53 -23.81
CA THR A 689 -9.65 -8.32 -24.55
C THR A 689 -10.30 -6.99 -24.15
N PRO A 690 -11.02 -6.32 -25.06
CA PRO A 690 -11.76 -5.10 -24.72
C PRO A 690 -13.12 -5.45 -24.11
N GLN A 691 -13.51 -4.74 -23.06
CA GLN A 691 -14.73 -5.01 -22.30
C GLN A 691 -15.90 -4.17 -22.83
N PRO A 692 -17.14 -4.69 -22.88
CA PRO A 692 -18.28 -3.91 -23.34
C PRO A 692 -18.55 -2.74 -22.39
N GLY A 693 -19.03 -1.61 -22.94
CA GLY A 693 -19.55 -0.54 -22.12
C GLY A 693 -20.70 -1.05 -21.25
N GLN A 694 -20.67 -0.79 -19.95
CA GLN A 694 -21.68 -1.25 -19.00
C GLN A 694 -22.15 -0.13 -18.06
N TYR A 695 -23.43 -0.15 -17.72
CA TYR A 695 -24.04 0.78 -16.77
C TYR A 695 -25.15 0.06 -16.00
N PHE A 696 -24.99 -0.09 -14.69
CA PHE A 696 -26.03 -0.59 -13.81
C PHE A 696 -26.91 0.57 -13.35
N TYR A 697 -28.21 0.46 -13.62
CA TYR A 697 -29.21 1.42 -13.19
C TYR A 697 -29.90 0.94 -11.92
N ASP A 698 -29.57 1.62 -10.84
CA ASP A 698 -30.32 1.69 -9.59
C ASP A 698 -31.10 3.02 -9.56
N GLU A 699 -32.35 3.06 -9.10
CA GLU A 699 -33.12 4.32 -8.98
C GLU A 699 -33.65 4.60 -7.56
N ASN A 700 -34.16 3.60 -6.85
CA ASN A 700 -34.66 3.80 -5.49
C ASN A 700 -34.27 2.71 -4.48
N ILE A 701 -34.44 3.00 -3.19
CA ILE A 701 -33.97 2.13 -2.10
C ILE A 701 -34.65 0.75 -2.11
N ASN A 702 -35.89 0.64 -2.61
CA ASN A 702 -36.63 -0.61 -2.70
C ASN A 702 -36.20 -1.44 -3.93
N GLY A 703 -35.78 -0.76 -5.00
CA GLY A 703 -35.66 -1.30 -6.35
C GLY A 703 -37.01 -1.63 -6.99
N ASP A 704 -38.03 -0.80 -6.74
CA ASP A 704 -39.38 -0.94 -7.30
C ASP A 704 -39.71 0.11 -8.38
N ALA A 705 -38.75 0.96 -8.74
CA ALA A 705 -38.90 1.91 -9.85
C ALA A 705 -38.93 1.19 -11.22
N PRO A 706 -39.50 1.83 -12.27
CA PRO A 706 -39.44 1.29 -13.63
C PRO A 706 -37.99 1.09 -14.11
N ASN A 707 -37.69 -0.11 -14.61
CA ASN A 707 -36.35 -0.55 -15.03
C ASN A 707 -35.27 -0.57 -13.91
N ASP A 708 -35.60 -0.43 -12.63
CA ASP A 708 -34.62 -0.50 -11.53
C ASP A 708 -33.85 -1.85 -11.49
N ARG A 709 -32.64 -1.85 -10.91
CA ARG A 709 -31.66 -2.94 -10.88
C ARG A 709 -31.37 -3.58 -12.25
N THR A 710 -31.28 -2.76 -13.30
CA THR A 710 -31.00 -3.23 -14.67
C THR A 710 -29.57 -2.94 -15.09
N LEU A 711 -28.83 -3.97 -15.53
CA LEU A 711 -27.58 -3.79 -16.27
C LEU A 711 -27.86 -3.46 -17.74
N VAL A 712 -27.48 -2.26 -18.17
CA VAL A 712 -27.42 -1.88 -19.58
C VAL A 712 -26.03 -2.22 -20.13
N VAL A 713 -25.97 -2.93 -21.24
CA VAL A 713 -24.73 -3.37 -21.90
C VAL A 713 -24.70 -2.85 -23.33
N GLY A 714 -23.61 -2.17 -23.70
CA GLY A 714 -23.37 -1.61 -25.02
C GLY A 714 -22.72 -2.58 -26.01
N LYS A 715 -22.63 -2.13 -27.27
CA LYS A 715 -21.84 -2.77 -28.33
C LYS A 715 -20.46 -2.14 -28.46
N ASP A 716 -20.32 -0.87 -28.07
CA ASP A 716 -19.01 -0.24 -27.96
C ASP A 716 -18.22 -0.94 -26.85
N THR A 717 -16.95 -1.26 -27.15
CA THR A 717 -16.05 -2.01 -26.26
C THR A 717 -14.78 -1.21 -26.02
N TYR A 718 -14.24 -1.30 -24.82
CA TYR A 718 -13.15 -0.47 -24.33
C TYR A 718 -12.02 -1.31 -23.76
N TYR A 719 -10.78 -1.01 -24.12
CA TYR A 719 -9.64 -1.55 -23.39
C TYR A 719 -9.38 -0.67 -22.16
N PRO A 720 -9.33 -1.25 -20.94
CA PRO A 720 -8.66 -0.60 -19.83
C PRO A 720 -7.15 -0.55 -20.12
N ILE A 721 -6.54 0.61 -19.91
CA ILE A 721 -5.09 0.84 -19.97
C ILE A 721 -4.64 1.56 -18.69
N ARG A 722 -3.34 1.50 -18.38
CA ARG A 722 -2.73 2.48 -17.48
C ARG A 722 -2.28 3.70 -18.30
N PHE A 723 -2.92 4.85 -18.10
CA PHE A 723 -2.64 6.05 -18.90
C PHE A 723 -1.61 6.97 -18.24
N ASN A 724 -1.71 7.18 -16.93
CA ASN A 724 -0.69 7.84 -16.12
C ASN A 724 -0.40 6.92 -14.90
N HIS A 725 -0.45 7.37 -13.65
CA HIS A 725 -0.63 6.41 -12.55
C HIS A 725 -2.02 5.74 -12.62
N ARG A 726 -3.09 6.48 -13.00
CA ARG A 726 -4.46 5.98 -13.13
C ARG A 726 -4.67 5.07 -14.34
N LEU A 727 -5.61 4.14 -14.16
CA LEU A 727 -6.30 3.46 -15.27
C LEU A 727 -7.12 4.47 -16.09
N ALA A 728 -7.36 4.16 -17.36
CA ALA A 728 -8.30 4.85 -18.23
C ALA A 728 -8.82 3.90 -19.32
N PHE A 729 -9.82 4.32 -20.10
CA PHE A 729 -10.47 3.49 -21.11
C PHE A 729 -10.27 4.04 -22.53
N LEU A 730 -9.91 3.17 -23.48
CA LEU A 730 -9.81 3.49 -24.91
C LEU A 730 -10.84 2.69 -25.70
N ASN A 731 -11.60 3.34 -26.59
CA ASN A 731 -12.54 2.63 -27.46
C ASN A 731 -11.78 1.70 -28.42
N SER A 732 -12.16 0.42 -28.48
CA SER A 732 -11.55 -0.59 -29.33
C SER A 732 -11.64 -0.24 -30.82
N ALA A 733 -12.61 0.60 -31.22
CA ALA A 733 -12.80 1.15 -32.55
C ALA A 733 -11.69 2.14 -32.98
N ASP A 734 -10.91 2.68 -32.05
CA ASP A 734 -9.87 3.69 -32.32
C ASP A 734 -8.43 3.14 -32.21
N VAL A 735 -8.24 2.01 -31.53
CA VAL A 735 -6.92 1.37 -31.33
C VAL A 735 -6.68 0.16 -32.24
N ARG A 736 -5.40 -0.18 -32.45
CA ARG A 736 -4.93 -1.47 -32.92
C ARG A 736 -3.99 -2.09 -31.88
N VAL A 737 -4.00 -3.41 -31.79
CA VAL A 737 -2.99 -4.15 -31.00
C VAL A 737 -1.66 -4.16 -31.74
N VAL A 738 -0.56 -4.07 -30.99
CA VAL A 738 0.81 -4.25 -31.46
C VAL A 738 1.35 -5.54 -30.84
N ARG A 739 1.35 -6.64 -31.62
CA ARG A 739 2.01 -7.92 -31.30
C ARG A 739 3.38 -8.04 -31.94
#